data_AF-A0A969VR74-F1
#
_entry.id   AF-A0A969VR74-F1
#
_cell.length_a   1.000
_cell.length_b   1.000
_cell.length_c   1.000
_cell.angle_alpha   90.00
_cell.angle_beta   90.00
_cell.angle_gamma   90.00
#
_symmetry.space_group_name_H-M   'P 1'
#
loop_
_entity.id
_entity.type
_entity.pdbx_description
1 polymer ?
#
loop_
_entity_poly.entity_id
_entity_poly.type
_entity_poly.pdbx_seq_one_letter_code
_entity_poly.pdbx_strand_id
1 'polypeptide(L)'
;MSSEADGIIGNEVTNGTFGGGLYLSGAGTTVDPYTLGIRDDCANGELLKYNGSEWQCDLDIDTDQQVLAYNNISGLLTISDGNDIDLTSSFDITDGLNSRSINTPGGSVLFTAGDALVSTVSPSSDEISYNLKSCSNDNILKYFATDPDGAGPLVAGWNCTTDNGIVSEVDGVIGNEVLNSTSGEGLVRAGTGTNVDPYTLGIANGGVTLIKLASDSVDSSKIVDGSIANSDLAANSVNSGNIVDGSINNSDLAANSVNSTNIIDDSITSNDILDNTITTNDIGDGSISLIDLGSNSVDSSKIVDGSVSTNDIGNQQVTFAKLANCINSNEILKFNGSIWACANDNNTAYTAGDGLDLSGSVFSVDSPTCSTQQKLIWTGTTFSCENTLEYYSESTVTPLTAPSSTGTRSIAIGDGAEANGNDSITIGNSSIVDGWESYAFGDENLVNSNNSYAVGAENAIDGANSYLFGKFNYTDSLDNYLLGKDNISINSNGVFILGDTNSATDVTGAYVIGSNNSLGTTAGAHIFGSNILNSLPNSIQLGNSDATKLVVEQTGDIQFYGALKPNDLPGTAGQVLVSQGASTIPIWDDVSNIYTETDGVIGNEILNVGSTTGLLRAGTGTAGDPYTVDIKNCANNEILKYNTSSSTWDCAADSGVGSETDGIIGNEILNVGSTTGLLRAGTGTTSDPYTVDIKNCANNEILKYNTSTSAWDCSTDNGVGTETDGVLVMKS
;
A
#
# COMPACT_ATOMS: atom_id res chain seq x y z
N MET A 1 44.82 14.45 53.69
CA MET A 1 44.36 13.76 52.48
C MET A 1 45.51 13.80 51.49
N SER A 2 46.24 12.69 51.37
CA SER A 2 47.16 12.50 50.23
C SER A 2 46.30 12.25 48.99
N SER A 3 46.70 12.86 47.87
CA SER A 3 46.06 12.71 46.57
C SER A 3 46.16 11.27 46.07
N GLU A 4 45.03 10.74 45.60
CA GLU A 4 44.86 9.47 44.89
C GLU A 4 45.85 9.37 43.72
N ALA A 5 46.61 8.27 43.64
CA ALA A 5 47.74 8.15 42.71
C ALA A 5 47.46 7.22 41.51
N ASP A 6 46.54 6.27 41.65
CA ASP A 6 46.34 5.19 40.66
C ASP A 6 44.87 4.97 40.24
N GLY A 7 43.92 5.75 40.75
CA GLY A 7 42.53 5.78 40.29
C GLY A 7 41.63 4.66 40.82
N ILE A 8 42.04 3.93 41.86
CA ILE A 8 41.17 3.01 42.61
C ILE A 8 40.97 3.54 44.03
N ILE A 9 39.73 3.95 44.34
CA ILE A 9 39.35 4.50 45.64
C ILE A 9 39.58 3.47 46.76
N GLY A 10 40.50 3.75 47.68
CA GLY A 10 40.60 3.08 48.99
C GLY A 10 41.86 2.25 49.27
N ASN A 11 42.92 2.33 48.46
CA ASN A 11 44.14 1.52 48.62
C ASN A 11 45.34 2.24 49.28
N GLU A 12 45.24 3.53 49.65
CA GLU A 12 46.36 4.29 50.22
C GLU A 12 46.31 4.43 51.77
N VAL A 13 46.64 3.37 52.49
CA VAL A 13 46.83 3.43 53.95
C VAL A 13 48.19 4.06 54.27
N THR A 14 48.22 5.34 54.65
CA THR A 14 49.45 6.15 54.79
C THR A 14 50.09 6.17 56.19
N ASN A 15 49.61 5.35 57.15
CA ASN A 15 50.08 5.38 58.55
C ASN A 15 50.35 4.00 59.19
N GLY A 16 50.67 2.96 58.40
CA GLY A 16 51.19 1.71 58.94
C GLY A 16 52.69 1.81 59.21
N THR A 17 53.09 2.29 60.38
CA THR A 17 54.50 2.29 60.78
C THR A 17 54.94 0.88 61.19
N PHE A 18 56.16 0.51 60.80
CA PHE A 18 56.83 -0.79 61.04
C PHE A 18 57.04 -1.17 62.53
N GLY A 19 56.31 -0.55 63.48
CA GLY A 19 56.41 -0.79 64.92
C GLY A 19 55.06 -0.86 65.66
N GLY A 20 53.92 -0.75 64.97
CA GLY A 20 52.60 -1.08 65.52
C GLY A 20 52.25 -2.55 65.21
N GLY A 21 51.42 -3.23 66.01
CA GLY A 21 51.03 -4.64 65.80
C GLY A 21 50.29 -4.96 64.49
N LEU A 22 50.20 -4.00 63.57
CA LEU A 22 49.64 -4.10 62.22
C LEU A 22 50.75 -3.83 61.20
N TYR A 23 50.95 -4.73 60.25
CA TYR A 23 51.94 -4.62 59.18
C TYR A 23 51.26 -4.42 57.82
N LEU A 24 51.84 -3.57 56.97
CA LEU A 24 51.41 -3.37 55.58
C LEU A 24 52.18 -4.30 54.64
N SER A 25 51.47 -5.03 53.78
CA SER A 25 52.06 -5.88 52.74
C SER A 25 51.57 -5.52 51.34
N GLY A 26 52.38 -5.74 50.31
CA GLY A 26 52.11 -5.34 48.92
C GLY A 26 52.82 -4.06 48.50
N ALA A 27 52.94 -3.81 47.20
CA ALA A 27 53.66 -2.67 46.62
C ALA A 27 52.80 -1.39 46.43
N GLY A 28 51.50 -1.46 46.70
CA GLY A 28 50.57 -0.33 46.51
C GLY A 28 50.29 -0.04 45.03
N THR A 29 50.25 -1.08 44.20
CA THR A 29 49.91 -0.96 42.76
C THR A 29 48.61 -1.69 42.46
N THR A 30 48.02 -1.44 41.29
CA THR A 30 46.79 -2.09 40.82
C THR A 30 46.87 -3.62 40.75
N VAL A 31 48.08 -4.17 40.61
CA VAL A 31 48.34 -5.62 40.52
C VAL A 31 48.80 -6.22 41.86
N ASP A 32 49.21 -5.38 42.81
CA ASP A 32 49.71 -5.75 44.14
C ASP A 32 49.36 -4.64 45.15
N PRO A 33 48.09 -4.52 45.55
CA PRO A 33 47.60 -3.43 46.40
C PRO A 33 48.09 -3.61 47.84
N TYR A 34 48.15 -2.51 48.59
CA TYR A 34 48.46 -2.59 50.02
C TYR A 34 47.36 -3.35 50.77
N THR A 35 47.75 -4.38 51.51
CA THR A 35 46.90 -5.14 52.42
C THR A 35 47.37 -4.95 53.86
N LEU A 36 46.42 -4.88 54.80
CA LEU A 36 46.69 -4.69 56.22
C LEU A 36 46.63 -6.04 56.94
N GLY A 37 47.75 -6.51 57.47
CA GLY A 37 47.85 -7.76 58.23
C GLY A 37 48.18 -7.51 59.70
N ILE A 38 47.80 -8.45 60.57
CA ILE A 38 48.30 -8.49 61.96
C ILE A 38 49.62 -9.26 61.94
N ARG A 39 50.62 -8.78 62.69
CA ARG A 39 51.92 -9.45 62.82
C ARG A 39 51.73 -10.87 63.40
N ASP A 40 52.13 -11.90 62.68
CA ASP A 40 51.89 -13.33 62.98
C ASP A 40 53.17 -14.12 63.32
N ASP A 41 54.25 -13.42 63.67
CA ASP A 41 55.57 -14.01 63.93
C ASP A 41 55.79 -14.48 65.38
N CYS A 42 54.74 -14.50 66.21
CA CYS A 42 54.83 -15.03 67.58
C CYS A 42 54.97 -16.56 67.58
N ALA A 43 55.86 -17.09 68.41
CA ALA A 43 56.02 -18.53 68.54
C ALA A 43 54.79 -19.17 69.20
N ASN A 44 54.55 -20.45 68.94
CA ASN A 44 53.40 -21.17 69.50
C ASN A 44 53.46 -21.15 71.05
N GLY A 45 52.53 -20.46 71.69
CA GLY A 45 52.48 -20.23 73.15
C GLY A 45 52.80 -18.79 73.60
N GLU A 46 53.11 -17.89 72.68
CA GLU A 46 53.27 -16.44 72.93
C GLU A 46 52.10 -15.66 72.34
N LEU A 47 51.69 -14.58 73.01
CA LEU A 47 50.68 -13.63 72.53
C LEU A 47 51.34 -12.29 72.19
N LEU A 48 50.86 -11.63 71.15
CA LEU A 48 51.29 -10.28 70.79
C LEU A 48 50.75 -9.29 71.83
N LYS A 49 51.61 -8.78 72.72
CA LYS A 49 51.27 -7.85 73.82
C LYS A 49 51.93 -6.48 73.59
N TYR A 50 51.19 -5.41 73.88
CA TYR A 50 51.73 -4.05 73.86
C TYR A 50 52.39 -3.73 75.20
N ASN A 51 53.70 -3.49 75.22
CA ASN A 51 54.45 -3.26 76.47
C ASN A 51 54.43 -1.79 76.94
N GLY A 52 53.61 -0.95 76.29
CA GLY A 52 53.52 0.49 76.57
C GLY A 52 54.32 1.37 75.60
N SER A 53 55.24 0.79 74.81
CA SER A 53 56.00 1.51 73.76
C SER A 53 56.03 0.80 72.41
N GLU A 54 55.93 -0.53 72.38
CA GLU A 54 55.89 -1.33 71.14
C GLU A 54 55.09 -2.62 71.35
N TRP A 55 54.67 -3.26 70.25
CA TRP A 55 54.03 -4.57 70.26
C TRP A 55 55.09 -5.67 70.14
N GLN A 56 55.19 -6.54 71.14
CA GLN A 56 56.12 -7.68 71.19
C GLN A 56 55.39 -8.98 71.53
N CYS A 57 55.93 -10.12 71.11
CA CYS A 57 55.43 -11.43 71.53
C CYS A 57 55.92 -11.72 72.96
N ASP A 58 55.02 -12.15 73.84
CA ASP A 58 55.34 -12.50 75.23
C ASP A 58 54.46 -13.66 75.72
N LEU A 59 54.92 -14.41 76.72
CA LEU A 59 54.25 -15.61 77.22
C LEU A 59 52.91 -15.28 77.89
N ASP A 60 51.94 -16.17 77.71
CA ASP A 60 50.63 -16.07 78.35
C ASP A 60 50.69 -16.59 79.79
N ILE A 61 50.61 -15.68 80.77
CA ILE A 61 50.61 -16.00 82.20
C ILE A 61 49.31 -15.41 82.78
N ASP A 62 48.23 -16.20 82.73
CA ASP A 62 47.00 -15.93 83.49
C ASP A 62 47.21 -16.37 84.95
N THR A 63 47.23 -15.41 85.88
CA THR A 63 47.23 -15.66 87.33
C THR A 63 46.15 -14.85 88.05
N ASP A 64 44.92 -14.94 87.59
CA ASP A 64 43.78 -14.25 88.21
C ASP A 64 42.81 -15.26 88.86
N GLN A 65 43.24 -15.81 90.01
CA GLN A 65 42.27 -16.21 91.04
C GLN A 65 41.67 -14.95 91.67
N GLN A 66 40.61 -14.42 91.05
CA GLN A 66 39.84 -13.31 91.63
C GLN A 66 38.83 -13.86 92.64
N VAL A 67 38.85 -13.32 93.86
CA VAL A 67 37.89 -13.68 94.91
C VAL A 67 36.80 -12.61 94.96
N LEU A 68 35.55 -13.02 94.77
CA LEU A 68 34.37 -12.16 94.93
C LEU A 68 33.93 -12.15 96.40
N ALA A 69 33.86 -10.96 97.02
CA ALA A 69 33.30 -10.77 98.35
C ALA A 69 32.14 -9.76 98.30
N TYR A 70 30.96 -10.16 98.78
CA TYR A 70 29.76 -9.30 98.84
C TYR A 70 29.50 -8.85 100.28
N ASN A 71 29.38 -7.54 100.51
CA ASN A 71 28.99 -6.98 101.80
C ASN A 71 27.49 -6.69 101.82
N ASN A 72 26.76 -7.54 102.54
CA ASN A 72 25.31 -7.52 102.71
C ASN A 72 24.77 -6.37 103.59
N ILE A 73 25.63 -5.52 104.17
CA ILE A 73 25.21 -4.29 104.86
C ILE A 73 25.34 -3.08 103.93
N SER A 74 26.36 -3.04 103.07
CA SER A 74 26.61 -1.90 102.17
C SER A 74 26.15 -2.13 100.72
N GLY A 75 25.74 -3.34 100.34
CA GLY A 75 25.30 -3.70 98.98
C GLY A 75 26.44 -3.76 97.95
N LEU A 76 27.70 -3.70 98.40
CA LEU A 76 28.87 -3.60 97.53
C LEU A 76 29.44 -5.00 97.25
N LEU A 77 29.66 -5.30 95.97
CA LEU A 77 30.45 -6.46 95.53
C LEU A 77 31.87 -5.98 95.22
N THR A 78 32.83 -6.43 96.03
CA THR A 78 34.26 -6.10 95.87
C THR A 78 35.00 -7.24 95.18
N ILE A 79 35.76 -6.89 94.14
CA ILE A 79 36.73 -7.77 93.47
C ILE A 79 38.13 -7.31 93.91
N SER A 80 38.95 -8.24 94.40
CA SER A 80 40.33 -7.92 94.76
C SER A 80 41.09 -7.47 93.51
N ASP A 81 41.55 -6.21 93.53
CA ASP A 81 42.32 -5.49 92.50
C ASP A 81 41.55 -4.58 91.53
N GLY A 82 40.50 -3.92 92.03
CA GLY A 82 40.42 -2.46 91.81
C GLY A 82 39.33 -1.93 90.89
N ASN A 83 38.14 -2.55 90.89
CA ASN A 83 36.93 -1.88 90.40
C ASN A 83 35.76 -2.22 91.35
N ASP A 84 35.36 -1.26 92.18
CA ASP A 84 34.13 -1.37 92.96
C ASP A 84 32.94 -1.11 92.03
N ILE A 85 32.05 -2.09 91.90
CA ILE A 85 30.78 -1.93 91.18
C ILE A 85 29.72 -1.55 92.21
N ASP A 86 29.28 -0.30 92.16
CA ASP A 86 28.17 0.21 92.96
C ASP A 86 26.83 -0.28 92.38
N LEU A 87 26.26 -1.32 93.00
CA LEU A 87 24.97 -1.91 92.62
C LEU A 87 23.78 -1.27 93.36
N THR A 88 23.97 -0.13 94.05
CA THR A 88 22.91 0.52 94.83
C THR A 88 21.73 1.03 93.98
N SER A 89 21.88 1.11 92.65
CA SER A 89 20.83 1.58 91.73
C SER A 89 20.15 0.49 90.89
N SER A 90 20.51 -0.80 91.06
CA SER A 90 20.01 -1.88 90.19
C SER A 90 19.58 -3.16 90.92
N PHE A 91 19.36 -3.13 92.23
CA PHE A 91 18.67 -4.21 92.95
C PHE A 91 17.16 -3.99 92.93
N ASP A 92 16.54 -4.38 91.82
CA ASP A 92 15.14 -4.78 91.82
C ASP A 92 15.07 -6.22 92.37
N ILE A 93 14.55 -6.38 93.58
CA ILE A 93 14.37 -7.67 94.26
C ILE A 93 12.93 -8.20 94.09
N THR A 94 12.28 -7.91 92.96
CA THR A 94 10.88 -8.30 92.75
C THR A 94 10.64 -9.62 92.03
N ASP A 95 11.66 -10.42 91.70
CA ASP A 95 11.44 -11.78 91.18
C ASP A 95 12.14 -12.84 92.04
N GLY A 96 11.51 -13.12 93.18
CA GLY A 96 11.77 -14.36 93.91
C GLY A 96 11.42 -15.57 93.05
N LEU A 97 12.43 -16.30 92.59
CA LEU A 97 12.47 -17.77 92.50
C LEU A 97 13.77 -18.16 91.78
N ASN A 98 14.72 -18.74 92.53
CA ASN A 98 15.54 -19.89 92.12
C ASN A 98 16.40 -20.35 93.30
N SER A 99 15.92 -21.39 93.97
CA SER A 99 16.67 -22.13 94.98
C SER A 99 17.87 -22.86 94.35
N ARG A 100 19.08 -22.62 94.86
CA ARG A 100 20.15 -23.64 94.84
C ARG A 100 20.68 -23.83 96.25
N SER A 101 20.46 -25.03 96.76
CA SER A 101 21.07 -25.54 97.98
C SER A 101 22.57 -25.70 97.79
N ILE A 102 23.35 -25.26 98.79
CA ILE A 102 24.69 -25.79 99.03
C ILE A 102 24.68 -26.36 100.44
N ASN A 103 24.59 -27.69 100.47
CA ASN A 103 24.81 -28.51 101.65
C ASN A 103 26.32 -28.48 101.95
N THR A 104 26.74 -28.05 103.14
CA THR A 104 28.10 -28.31 103.63
C THR A 104 28.04 -29.37 104.73
N PRO A 105 28.94 -30.37 104.72
CA PRO A 105 28.99 -31.36 105.78
C PRO A 105 29.66 -30.76 107.02
N GLY A 106 28.88 -30.56 108.08
CA GLY A 106 29.39 -30.44 109.45
C GLY A 106 29.07 -29.14 110.18
N GLY A 107 28.04 -29.17 111.02
CA GLY A 107 27.96 -28.32 112.22
C GLY A 107 27.00 -27.14 112.17
N SER A 108 25.89 -27.32 112.87
CA SER A 108 24.85 -26.37 113.26
C SER A 108 25.35 -25.06 113.90
N VAL A 109 24.77 -23.93 113.49
CA VAL A 109 24.69 -22.72 114.33
C VAL A 109 23.22 -22.40 114.58
N LEU A 110 22.86 -22.51 115.85
CA LEU A 110 21.58 -22.13 116.43
C LEU A 110 21.61 -20.61 116.69
N PHE A 111 20.73 -19.84 116.05
CA PHE A 111 20.38 -18.49 116.50
C PHE A 111 18.89 -18.42 116.85
N THR A 112 18.63 -17.73 117.96
CA THR A 112 17.42 -17.66 118.76
C THR A 112 16.28 -16.89 118.10
N ALA A 113 15.06 -17.26 118.47
CA ALA A 113 13.78 -16.73 118.01
C ALA A 113 13.62 -15.20 118.18
N GLY A 114 13.17 -14.57 117.10
CA GLY A 114 12.62 -13.22 117.05
C GLY A 114 11.62 -13.14 115.90
N ASP A 115 10.36 -13.46 116.22
CA ASP A 115 9.11 -13.07 115.56
C ASP A 115 8.93 -13.29 114.04
N ALA A 116 8.49 -14.51 113.69
CA ALA A 116 7.52 -14.76 112.60
C ALA A 116 6.92 -16.18 112.63
N LEU A 117 6.96 -16.90 113.76
CA LEU A 117 6.73 -18.35 113.78
C LEU A 117 5.95 -18.79 115.02
N VAL A 118 4.62 -18.92 114.87
CA VAL A 118 3.78 -19.60 115.87
C VAL A 118 3.85 -21.10 115.59
N SER A 119 4.48 -21.87 116.47
CA SER A 119 4.41 -23.34 116.43
C SER A 119 3.20 -23.83 117.22
N THR A 120 2.29 -24.58 116.59
CA THR A 120 1.42 -25.52 117.31
C THR A 120 2.09 -26.88 117.28
N VAL A 121 2.53 -27.37 118.45
CA VAL A 121 3.03 -28.73 118.60
C VAL A 121 1.85 -29.64 118.95
N SER A 122 1.53 -30.59 118.07
CA SER A 122 0.70 -31.77 118.42
C SER A 122 1.62 -32.85 118.99
N PRO A 123 1.30 -33.50 120.12
CA PRO A 123 2.22 -34.42 120.76
C PRO A 123 2.12 -35.80 120.10
N SER A 124 2.88 -36.08 119.02
CA SER A 124 3.39 -37.44 118.66
C SER A 124 3.97 -37.64 117.24
N SER A 125 4.32 -36.61 116.45
CA SER A 125 5.00 -36.86 115.17
C SER A 125 5.97 -35.74 114.77
N ASP A 126 7.17 -36.14 114.34
CA ASP A 126 8.28 -35.28 113.88
C ASP A 126 7.96 -34.56 112.54
N GLU A 127 7.07 -33.56 112.58
CA GLU A 127 6.88 -32.65 111.44
C GLU A 127 6.54 -31.24 111.95
N ILE A 128 7.45 -30.28 111.71
CA ILE A 128 7.20 -28.85 111.96
C ILE A 128 6.88 -28.21 110.61
N SER A 129 5.58 -27.99 110.35
CA SER A 129 5.12 -27.20 109.20
C SER A 129 5.06 -25.73 109.57
N TYR A 130 5.77 -24.89 108.82
CA TYR A 130 5.77 -23.43 108.98
C TYR A 130 4.87 -22.79 107.90
N ASN A 131 3.73 -22.21 108.29
CA ASN A 131 2.88 -21.45 107.38
C ASN A 131 3.22 -19.94 107.46
N LEU A 132 3.65 -19.35 106.34
CA LEU A 132 3.72 -17.90 106.17
C LEU A 132 2.31 -17.28 106.17
N LYS A 133 2.16 -16.09 106.74
CA LYS A 133 0.90 -15.33 106.76
C LYS A 133 0.48 -15.00 105.31
N SER A 134 -0.51 -15.69 104.77
CA SER A 134 -1.07 -15.43 103.44
C SER A 134 -2.03 -14.24 103.48
N CYS A 135 -1.79 -13.24 102.63
CA CYS A 135 -2.79 -12.20 102.36
C CYS A 135 -3.79 -12.75 101.31
N SER A 136 -5.09 -12.66 101.58
CA SER A 136 -6.14 -12.99 100.59
C SER A 136 -6.60 -11.73 99.84
N ASN A 137 -7.02 -11.92 98.58
CA ASN A 137 -7.58 -10.92 97.66
C ASN A 137 -6.60 -9.79 97.26
N ASP A 138 -5.68 -10.10 96.35
CA ASP A 138 -4.85 -9.11 95.62
C ASP A 138 -4.12 -8.08 96.50
N ASN A 139 -3.79 -8.49 97.73
CA ASN A 139 -3.05 -7.68 98.69
C ASN A 139 -1.61 -8.19 98.81
N ILE A 140 -0.65 -7.27 98.77
CA ILE A 140 0.78 -7.52 98.94
C ILE A 140 1.20 -7.22 100.40
N LEU A 141 2.09 -8.05 100.95
CA LEU A 141 2.59 -7.93 102.31
C LEU A 141 3.75 -6.91 102.36
N LYS A 142 3.54 -5.75 102.98
CA LYS A 142 4.55 -4.68 103.11
C LYS A 142 5.04 -4.53 104.56
N TYR A 143 6.34 -4.31 104.72
CA TYR A 143 7.00 -4.05 106.00
C TYR A 143 7.06 -2.55 106.28
N PHE A 144 6.67 -2.12 107.48
CA PHE A 144 6.72 -0.71 107.89
C PHE A 144 7.74 -0.50 109.02
N ALA A 145 8.52 0.57 108.92
CA ALA A 145 9.49 0.98 109.95
C ALA A 145 9.54 2.51 110.07
N THR A 146 8.50 3.14 110.66
CA THR A 146 8.54 4.45 111.38
C THR A 146 7.14 4.88 111.88
N ASP A 147 7.08 5.51 113.05
CA ASP A 147 5.89 6.02 113.78
C ASP A 147 5.54 7.48 113.37
N PRO A 148 4.30 7.80 112.94
CA PRO A 148 3.89 9.17 112.63
C PRO A 148 3.65 10.09 113.85
N ASP A 149 3.41 9.56 115.07
CA ASP A 149 2.77 10.35 116.15
C ASP A 149 3.57 10.46 117.48
N GLY A 150 4.73 9.82 117.62
CA GLY A 150 5.78 10.24 118.58
C GLY A 150 5.50 10.04 120.08
N ALA A 151 4.89 8.93 120.52
CA ALA A 151 4.77 8.63 121.95
C ALA A 151 4.72 7.12 122.30
N GLY A 152 5.89 6.47 122.46
CA GLY A 152 6.03 5.13 123.07
C GLY A 152 6.95 4.16 122.31
N PRO A 153 7.49 3.09 122.94
CA PRO A 153 8.57 2.30 122.35
C PRO A 153 8.11 1.42 121.17
N LEU A 154 8.97 1.41 120.14
CA LEU A 154 8.81 0.89 118.77
C LEU A 154 8.46 -0.61 118.67
N VAL A 155 7.49 -0.96 117.81
CA VAL A 155 7.30 -2.34 117.30
C VAL A 155 7.09 -2.29 115.78
N ALA A 156 8.02 -2.84 115.01
CA ALA A 156 7.92 -3.01 113.56
C ALA A 156 7.14 -4.29 113.22
N GLY A 157 6.37 -4.30 112.12
CA GLY A 157 5.57 -5.47 111.71
C GLY A 157 5.06 -5.42 110.26
N TRP A 158 4.70 -6.60 109.74
CA TRP A 158 4.21 -6.82 108.37
C TRP A 158 2.67 -6.70 108.28
N ASN A 159 2.16 -5.91 107.32
CA ASN A 159 0.72 -5.77 107.08
C ASN A 159 0.37 -5.91 105.59
N CYS A 160 -0.83 -6.43 105.29
CA CYS A 160 -1.32 -6.56 103.91
C CYS A 160 -1.84 -5.21 103.40
N THR A 161 -1.44 -4.80 102.20
CA THR A 161 -1.93 -3.57 101.52
C THR A 161 -2.38 -3.89 100.09
N THR A 162 -3.42 -3.21 99.59
CA THR A 162 -3.92 -3.38 98.21
C THR A 162 -2.89 -2.96 97.17
N ASP A 163 -2.68 -3.81 96.16
CA ASP A 163 -1.88 -3.49 94.98
C ASP A 163 -2.59 -2.43 94.12
N ASN A 164 -1.86 -1.40 93.70
CA ASN A 164 -2.40 -0.23 93.01
C ASN A 164 -1.64 0.02 91.70
N GLY A 165 -1.36 -1.04 90.93
CA GLY A 165 -0.52 -1.00 89.73
C GLY A 165 -1.13 -1.61 88.45
N ILE A 166 -2.26 -1.07 87.98
CA ILE A 166 -2.69 -0.95 86.56
C ILE A 166 -2.42 -2.14 85.59
N VAL A 167 -2.73 -3.39 85.94
CA VAL A 167 -3.24 -4.38 84.96
C VAL A 167 -3.96 -5.50 85.70
N SER A 168 -5.21 -5.76 85.33
CA SER A 168 -5.96 -6.93 85.83
C SER A 168 -5.55 -8.13 85.00
N GLU A 169 -4.80 -9.06 85.60
CA GLU A 169 -4.60 -10.39 85.03
C GLU A 169 -5.95 -11.10 84.89
N VAL A 170 -6.18 -11.75 83.74
CA VAL A 170 -7.48 -12.37 83.43
C VAL A 170 -7.43 -13.90 83.62
N ASP A 171 -6.26 -14.52 83.48
CA ASP A 171 -6.14 -15.98 83.50
C ASP A 171 -5.00 -16.56 84.36
N GLY A 172 -4.23 -15.70 85.05
CA GLY A 172 -3.21 -16.09 86.03
C GLY A 172 -1.89 -16.60 85.43
N VAL A 173 -1.65 -16.39 84.13
CA VAL A 173 -0.34 -16.62 83.49
C VAL A 173 0.34 -15.29 83.21
N ILE A 174 1.28 -14.93 84.08
CA ILE A 174 2.04 -13.68 84.00
C ILE A 174 2.72 -13.53 82.62
N GLY A 175 2.36 -12.48 81.87
CA GLY A 175 3.09 -12.04 80.68
C GLY A 175 2.51 -12.47 79.33
N ASN A 176 1.29 -13.03 79.30
CA ASN A 176 0.60 -13.36 78.05
C ASN A 176 -0.26 -12.19 77.50
N GLU A 177 -0.43 -11.13 78.30
CA GLU A 177 -1.27 -9.99 77.98
C GLU A 177 -0.51 -8.96 77.13
N VAL A 178 -0.59 -9.10 75.81
CA VAL A 178 -0.13 -8.06 74.88
C VAL A 178 -1.05 -6.83 74.99
N LEU A 179 -0.72 -5.90 75.87
CA LEU A 179 -1.34 -4.58 75.88
C LEU A 179 -0.67 -3.67 74.84
N ASN A 180 -1.52 -2.92 74.11
CA ASN A 180 -1.14 -1.93 73.09
C ASN A 180 -0.79 -2.47 71.69
N SER A 181 -1.26 -3.66 71.29
CA SER A 181 -1.28 -3.99 69.85
C SER A 181 -2.36 -3.13 69.17
N THR A 182 -1.97 -2.01 68.57
CA THR A 182 -2.89 -1.15 67.81
C THR A 182 -3.34 -1.92 66.57
N SER A 183 -4.56 -2.46 66.59
CA SER A 183 -5.17 -3.06 65.41
C SER A 183 -5.31 -1.99 64.33
N GLY A 184 -4.49 -2.07 63.29
CA GLY A 184 -4.49 -1.10 62.19
C GLY A 184 -3.10 -0.78 61.63
N GLU A 185 -2.03 -0.95 62.43
CA GLU A 185 -0.64 -0.68 61.99
C GLU A 185 0.19 -1.95 61.77
N GLY A 186 -0.46 -3.07 61.45
CA GLY A 186 0.17 -4.27 60.88
C GLY A 186 0.25 -5.50 61.76
N LEU A 187 -0.09 -5.40 63.05
CA LEU A 187 -0.32 -6.56 63.92
C LEU A 187 -1.82 -6.73 64.20
N VAL A 188 -2.29 -7.97 64.24
CA VAL A 188 -3.63 -8.38 64.70
C VAL A 188 -3.47 -9.34 65.87
N ARG A 189 -4.28 -9.12 66.91
CA ARG A 189 -4.38 -10.02 68.05
C ARG A 189 -5.53 -10.99 67.82
N ALA A 190 -5.28 -12.28 67.98
CA ALA A 190 -6.27 -13.35 67.94
C ALA A 190 -6.26 -14.14 69.26
N GLY A 191 -7.33 -14.89 69.52
CA GLY A 191 -7.54 -15.61 70.78
C GLY A 191 -8.34 -14.82 71.82
N THR A 192 -8.77 -15.49 72.88
CA THR A 192 -9.62 -14.95 73.95
C THR A 192 -8.85 -14.53 75.20
N GLY A 193 -7.55 -14.83 75.27
CA GLY A 193 -6.71 -14.52 76.44
C GLY A 193 -7.00 -15.45 77.61
N THR A 194 -7.22 -16.74 77.31
CA THR A 194 -7.40 -17.79 78.32
C THR A 194 -6.29 -18.83 78.21
N ASN A 195 -6.10 -19.61 79.27
CA ASN A 195 -5.15 -20.73 79.28
C ASN A 195 -5.34 -21.75 78.14
N VAL A 196 -6.54 -21.85 77.57
CA VAL A 196 -6.85 -22.76 76.45
C VAL A 196 -6.71 -22.08 75.08
N ASP A 197 -6.81 -20.75 75.03
CA ASP A 197 -6.79 -19.93 73.83
C ASP A 197 -6.08 -18.58 74.12
N PRO A 198 -4.74 -18.61 74.28
CA PRO A 198 -3.95 -17.45 74.66
C PRO A 198 -3.97 -16.40 73.55
N TYR A 199 -3.70 -15.14 73.90
CA TYR A 199 -3.55 -14.11 72.88
C TYR A 199 -2.33 -14.42 72.00
N THR A 200 -2.56 -14.52 70.69
CA THR A 200 -1.50 -14.66 69.68
C THR A 200 -1.43 -13.40 68.84
N LEU A 201 -0.21 -13.00 68.47
CA LEU A 201 0.04 -11.89 67.56
C LEU A 201 0.29 -12.44 66.16
N GLY A 202 -0.56 -12.05 65.22
CA GLY A 202 -0.38 -12.26 63.79
C GLY A 202 -0.08 -10.95 63.08
N ILE A 203 0.32 -11.07 61.82
CA ILE A 203 0.40 -9.93 60.91
C ILE A 203 -0.97 -9.70 60.27
N ALA A 204 -1.41 -8.45 60.24
CA ALA A 204 -2.68 -8.09 59.60
C ALA A 204 -2.58 -8.18 58.08
N ASN A 205 -3.70 -8.33 57.36
CA ASN A 205 -3.72 -8.16 55.90
C ASN A 205 -3.25 -6.74 55.54
N GLY A 206 -2.28 -6.63 54.63
CA GLY A 206 -1.61 -5.36 54.31
C GLY A 206 -0.71 -4.83 55.45
N GLY A 207 -0.47 -5.63 56.49
CA GLY A 207 0.30 -5.23 57.66
C GLY A 207 1.80 -5.10 57.41
N VAL A 208 2.30 -5.71 56.34
CA VAL A 208 3.65 -5.47 55.79
C VAL A 208 3.49 -4.56 54.57
N THR A 209 3.77 -3.28 54.76
CA THR A 209 3.83 -2.29 53.68
C THR A 209 5.28 -2.11 53.24
N LEU A 210 5.51 -1.43 52.10
CA LEU A 210 6.86 -1.22 51.56
C LEU A 210 7.84 -0.59 52.56
N ILE A 211 7.39 0.34 53.41
CA ILE A 211 8.25 1.01 54.41
C ILE A 211 8.70 0.07 55.56
N LYS A 212 8.02 -1.05 55.74
CA LYS A 212 8.35 -2.07 56.76
C LYS A 212 9.32 -3.13 56.24
N LEU A 213 9.59 -3.14 54.94
CA LEU A 213 10.60 -3.98 54.31
C LEU A 213 11.86 -3.14 54.15
N ALA A 214 13.00 -3.66 54.62
CA ALA A 214 14.28 -3.05 54.28
C ALA A 214 14.53 -3.19 52.77
N SER A 215 15.32 -2.28 52.19
CA SER A 215 15.77 -2.41 50.81
C SER A 215 16.39 -3.78 50.56
N ASP A 216 16.04 -4.42 49.44
CA ASP A 216 16.51 -5.75 49.02
C ASP A 216 16.22 -6.90 49.99
N SER A 217 15.35 -6.70 50.99
CA SER A 217 14.99 -7.75 51.96
C SER A 217 14.16 -8.90 51.39
N VAL A 218 13.59 -8.72 50.20
CA VAL A 218 12.84 -9.74 49.45
C VAL A 218 13.69 -10.15 48.25
N ASP A 219 14.54 -11.15 48.44
CA ASP A 219 15.27 -11.80 47.36
C ASP A 219 14.41 -12.87 46.65
N SER A 220 14.93 -13.46 45.57
CA SER A 220 14.22 -14.50 44.82
C SER A 220 13.87 -15.74 45.66
N SER A 221 14.60 -16.05 46.74
CA SER A 221 14.29 -17.18 47.61
C SER A 221 13.06 -16.95 48.51
N LYS A 222 12.65 -15.69 48.66
CA LYS A 222 11.43 -15.28 49.39
C LYS A 222 10.20 -15.21 48.48
N ILE A 223 10.37 -15.36 47.17
CA ILE A 223 9.30 -15.36 46.18
C ILE A 223 9.04 -16.81 45.75
N VAL A 224 7.78 -17.23 45.77
CA VAL A 224 7.41 -18.56 45.29
C VAL A 224 7.39 -18.56 43.76
N ASP A 225 8.01 -19.56 43.14
CA ASP A 225 8.05 -19.66 41.68
C ASP A 225 6.63 -19.63 41.06
N GLY A 226 6.43 -18.75 40.09
CA GLY A 226 5.15 -18.55 39.39
C GLY A 226 4.09 -17.77 40.20
N SER A 227 4.40 -17.27 41.40
CA SER A 227 3.41 -16.52 42.20
C SER A 227 3.20 -15.07 41.76
N ILE A 228 4.10 -14.52 40.93
CA ILE A 228 4.00 -13.16 40.40
C ILE A 228 3.07 -13.15 39.19
N ALA A 229 1.87 -12.61 39.36
CA ALA A 229 0.93 -12.39 38.27
C ALA A 229 1.25 -11.09 37.52
N ASN A 230 0.72 -10.95 36.30
CA ASN A 230 0.90 -9.71 35.52
C ASN A 230 0.39 -8.45 36.24
N SER A 231 -0.60 -8.58 37.14
CA SER A 231 -1.11 -7.47 37.96
C SER A 231 -0.12 -6.99 39.03
N ASP A 232 0.84 -7.82 39.41
CA ASP A 232 1.87 -7.50 40.40
C ASP A 232 3.03 -6.71 39.77
N LEU A 233 3.13 -6.72 38.43
CA LEU A 233 4.10 -5.96 37.66
C LEU A 233 3.51 -4.62 37.23
N ALA A 234 4.17 -3.53 37.62
CA ALA A 234 3.80 -2.22 37.10
C ALA A 234 4.03 -2.15 35.57
N ALA A 235 3.27 -1.30 34.87
CA ALA A 235 3.47 -1.10 33.44
C ALA A 235 4.92 -0.68 33.13
N ASN A 236 5.55 -1.31 32.14
CA ASN A 236 6.95 -1.10 31.75
C ASN A 236 8.00 -1.41 32.84
N SER A 237 7.63 -2.14 33.91
CA SER A 237 8.58 -2.49 34.97
C SER A 237 9.64 -3.51 34.54
N VAL A 238 9.32 -4.33 33.54
CA VAL A 238 10.27 -5.26 32.90
C VAL A 238 10.82 -4.60 31.64
N ASN A 239 12.07 -4.16 31.70
CA ASN A 239 12.82 -3.60 30.56
C ASN A 239 13.88 -4.59 30.04
N SER A 240 14.64 -4.21 29.01
CA SER A 240 15.65 -5.08 28.41
C SER A 240 16.71 -5.55 29.41
N GLY A 241 17.06 -4.76 30.43
CA GLY A 241 18.00 -5.17 31.48
C GLY A 241 17.43 -6.23 32.44
N ASN A 242 16.11 -6.42 32.47
CA ASN A 242 15.47 -7.49 33.23
C ASN A 242 15.38 -8.80 32.43
N ILE A 243 15.60 -8.76 31.12
CA ILE A 243 15.50 -9.91 30.22
C ILE A 243 16.92 -10.35 29.88
N VAL A 244 17.22 -11.63 30.08
CA VAL A 244 18.53 -12.17 29.72
C VAL A 244 18.62 -12.29 28.19
N ASP A 245 19.70 -11.80 27.59
CA ASP A 245 19.90 -11.87 26.14
C ASP A 245 19.76 -13.31 25.63
N GLY A 246 18.91 -13.50 24.62
CA GLY A 246 18.61 -14.81 24.03
C GLY A 246 17.68 -15.72 24.83
N SER A 247 17.12 -15.27 25.96
CA SER A 247 16.20 -16.09 26.77
C SER A 247 14.78 -16.20 26.20
N ILE A 248 14.39 -15.32 25.28
CA ILE A 248 13.08 -15.32 24.64
C ILE A 248 13.09 -16.27 23.45
N ASN A 249 12.39 -17.39 23.58
CA ASN A 249 12.21 -18.36 22.51
C ASN A 249 10.92 -18.07 21.72
N ASN A 250 10.76 -18.72 20.56
CA ASN A 250 9.53 -18.59 19.75
C ASN A 250 8.25 -18.98 20.53
N SER A 251 8.34 -19.86 21.53
CA SER A 251 7.20 -20.24 22.39
C SER A 251 6.72 -19.12 23.30
N ASP A 252 7.60 -18.17 23.61
CA ASP A 252 7.33 -17.03 24.49
C ASP A 252 6.66 -15.88 23.71
N LEU A 253 6.71 -15.95 22.38
CA LEU A 253 6.09 -15.00 21.45
C LEU A 253 4.74 -15.54 20.97
N ALA A 254 3.67 -14.81 21.25
CA ALA A 254 2.37 -15.12 20.65
C ALA A 254 2.44 -15.00 19.11
N ALA A 255 1.59 -15.73 18.39
CA ALA A 255 1.51 -15.63 16.94
C ALA A 255 1.21 -14.17 16.52
N ASN A 256 1.95 -13.66 15.54
CA ASN A 256 1.87 -12.28 15.04
C ASN A 256 2.17 -11.18 16.08
N SER A 257 2.84 -11.51 17.21
CA SER A 257 3.20 -10.52 18.23
C SER A 257 4.28 -9.53 17.75
N VAL A 258 5.14 -9.97 16.84
CA VAL A 258 6.16 -9.16 16.18
C VAL A 258 5.59 -8.65 14.86
N ASN A 259 5.33 -7.34 14.79
CA ASN A 259 4.88 -6.65 13.58
C ASN A 259 5.95 -5.68 13.08
N SER A 260 5.67 -4.95 11.99
CA SER A 260 6.64 -4.03 11.39
C SER A 260 7.13 -2.92 12.33
N THR A 261 6.37 -2.52 13.35
CA THR A 261 6.85 -1.52 14.34
C THR A 261 7.85 -2.09 15.34
N ASN A 262 7.91 -3.42 15.47
CA ASN A 262 8.87 -4.10 16.32
C ASN A 262 10.20 -4.38 15.59
N ILE A 263 10.18 -4.37 14.26
CA ILE A 263 11.34 -4.63 13.41
C ILE A 263 11.91 -3.28 12.99
N ILE A 264 13.18 -3.04 13.31
CA ILE A 264 13.86 -1.82 12.87
C ILE A 264 14.12 -1.94 11.36
N ASP A 265 13.90 -0.86 10.60
CA ASP A 265 14.20 -0.82 9.17
C ASP A 265 15.66 -1.27 8.91
N ASP A 266 15.86 -2.06 7.84
CA ASP A 266 17.15 -2.65 7.45
C ASP A 266 17.83 -3.59 8.47
N SER A 267 17.15 -3.98 9.55
CA SER A 267 17.73 -4.85 10.58
C SER A 267 17.76 -6.34 10.22
N ILE A 268 16.88 -6.79 9.31
CA ILE A 268 16.80 -8.18 8.89
C ILE A 268 17.85 -8.45 7.80
N THR A 269 18.88 -9.21 8.15
CA THR A 269 19.94 -9.62 7.24
C THR A 269 19.69 -11.03 6.70
N SER A 270 20.50 -11.47 5.73
CA SER A 270 20.40 -12.84 5.21
C SER A 270 20.64 -13.93 6.26
N ASN A 271 21.33 -13.64 7.38
CA ASN A 271 21.51 -14.62 8.46
C ASN A 271 20.24 -14.78 9.33
N ASP A 272 19.35 -13.79 9.31
CA ASP A 272 18.10 -13.80 10.07
C ASP A 272 16.98 -14.53 9.29
N ILE A 273 17.18 -14.75 7.99
CA ILE A 273 16.25 -15.45 7.10
C ILE A 273 16.84 -16.82 6.76
N LEU A 274 16.11 -17.88 7.07
CA LEU A 274 16.54 -19.23 6.70
C LEU A 274 16.48 -19.42 5.17
N ASP A 275 17.50 -20.06 4.61
CA ASP A 275 17.55 -20.33 3.17
C ASP A 275 16.30 -21.07 2.68
N ASN A 276 15.76 -20.62 1.53
CA ASN A 276 14.58 -21.18 0.86
C ASN A 276 13.24 -21.07 1.65
N THR A 277 13.15 -20.24 2.68
CA THR A 277 11.86 -20.05 3.39
C THR A 277 10.96 -18.97 2.78
N ILE A 278 11.54 -18.02 2.03
CA ILE A 278 10.75 -17.02 1.30
C ILE A 278 10.22 -17.66 0.02
N THR A 279 8.92 -17.99 0.03
CA THR A 279 8.21 -18.57 -1.10
C THR A 279 7.55 -17.50 -1.97
N THR A 280 6.97 -17.89 -3.11
CA THR A 280 6.23 -16.95 -3.97
C THR A 280 5.04 -16.30 -3.28
N ASN A 281 4.46 -16.93 -2.25
CA ASN A 281 3.35 -16.34 -1.50
C ASN A 281 3.82 -15.26 -0.51
N ASP A 282 5.10 -15.28 -0.13
CA ASP A 282 5.70 -14.30 0.77
C ASP A 282 6.17 -13.05 0.00
N ILE A 283 6.24 -13.13 -1.33
CA ILE A 283 6.64 -12.05 -2.24
C ILE A 283 5.41 -11.56 -2.99
N GLY A 284 4.99 -10.31 -2.75
CA GLY A 284 3.86 -9.72 -3.47
C GLY A 284 4.16 -9.54 -4.96
N ASP A 285 3.15 -9.71 -5.81
CA ASP A 285 3.26 -9.47 -7.26
C ASP A 285 3.76 -8.05 -7.55
N GLY A 286 4.83 -7.94 -8.33
CA GLY A 286 5.46 -6.66 -8.69
C GLY A 286 6.28 -6.00 -7.59
N SER A 287 6.47 -6.64 -6.42
CA SER A 287 7.28 -6.09 -5.32
C SER A 287 8.79 -6.10 -5.61
N ILE A 288 9.27 -7.00 -6.47
CA ILE A 288 10.66 -7.05 -6.91
C ILE A 288 10.85 -6.09 -8.08
N SER A 289 11.54 -4.98 -7.83
CA SER A 289 11.88 -4.01 -8.86
C SER A 289 13.20 -4.38 -9.56
N LEU A 290 13.51 -3.71 -10.67
CA LEU A 290 14.76 -3.96 -11.42
C LEU A 290 16.03 -3.67 -10.60
N ILE A 291 15.97 -2.79 -9.59
CA ILE A 291 17.16 -2.50 -8.76
C ILE A 291 17.42 -3.59 -7.72
N ASP A 292 16.41 -4.38 -7.37
CA ASP A 292 16.53 -5.52 -6.47
C ASP A 292 17.18 -6.73 -7.17
N LEU A 293 17.12 -6.75 -8.51
CA LEU A 293 17.77 -7.76 -9.35
C LEU A 293 19.22 -7.38 -9.63
N GLY A 294 20.15 -8.11 -9.00
CA GLY A 294 21.58 -7.99 -9.31
C GLY A 294 21.91 -8.35 -10.77
N SER A 295 23.08 -7.91 -11.25
CA SER A 295 23.56 -8.33 -12.57
C SER A 295 23.66 -9.85 -12.67
N ASN A 296 23.13 -10.44 -13.75
CA ASN A 296 23.05 -11.90 -13.97
C ASN A 296 22.21 -12.68 -12.96
N SER A 297 21.34 -12.02 -12.18
CA SER A 297 20.41 -12.70 -11.26
C SER A 297 19.37 -13.58 -11.97
N VAL A 298 19.00 -13.21 -13.20
CA VAL A 298 18.14 -13.99 -14.08
C VAL A 298 19.01 -14.63 -15.16
N ASP A 299 19.40 -15.88 -14.95
CA ASP A 299 20.09 -16.69 -15.96
C ASP A 299 19.08 -17.43 -16.87
N SER A 300 19.58 -18.15 -17.87
CA SER A 300 18.71 -18.90 -18.80
C SER A 300 17.87 -19.97 -18.12
N SER A 301 18.27 -20.51 -16.96
CA SER A 301 17.46 -21.48 -16.21
C SER A 301 16.27 -20.85 -15.50
N LYS A 302 16.28 -19.52 -15.31
CA LYS A 302 15.18 -18.74 -14.74
C LYS A 302 14.18 -18.26 -15.80
N ILE A 303 14.53 -18.38 -17.08
CA ILE A 303 13.66 -18.03 -18.21
C ILE A 303 13.05 -19.33 -18.74
N VAL A 304 11.72 -19.40 -18.78
CA VAL A 304 11.02 -20.56 -19.34
C VAL A 304 11.16 -20.56 -20.86
N ASP A 305 11.49 -21.70 -21.46
CA ASP A 305 11.64 -21.81 -22.91
C ASP A 305 10.36 -21.35 -23.64
N GLY A 306 10.53 -20.38 -24.55
CA GLY A 306 9.44 -19.79 -25.33
C GLY A 306 8.59 -18.75 -24.59
N SER A 307 8.89 -18.42 -23.32
CA SER A 307 8.13 -17.39 -22.58
C SER A 307 8.46 -15.97 -22.99
N VAL A 308 9.56 -15.75 -23.71
CA VAL A 308 9.96 -14.44 -24.21
C VAL A 308 9.22 -14.17 -25.52
N SER A 309 8.19 -13.33 -25.45
CA SER A 309 7.42 -12.84 -26.59
C SER A 309 8.14 -11.72 -27.34
N THR A 310 7.63 -11.35 -28.51
CA THR A 310 8.17 -10.22 -29.28
C THR A 310 8.08 -8.90 -28.53
N ASN A 311 7.10 -8.72 -27.64
CA ASN A 311 6.93 -7.49 -26.88
C ASN A 311 7.95 -7.37 -25.74
N ASP A 312 8.47 -8.51 -25.26
CA ASP A 312 9.51 -8.54 -24.22
C ASP A 312 10.88 -8.10 -24.76
N ILE A 313 11.06 -8.12 -26.10
CA ILE A 313 12.28 -7.69 -26.78
C ILE A 313 11.98 -6.44 -27.61
N GLY A 314 12.41 -5.29 -27.12
CA GLY A 314 12.33 -4.04 -27.88
C GLY A 314 13.06 -4.12 -29.24
N ASN A 315 12.64 -3.28 -30.18
CA ASN A 315 13.29 -3.18 -31.49
C ASN A 315 14.81 -2.95 -31.34
N GLN A 316 15.61 -3.66 -32.15
CA GLN A 316 17.08 -3.57 -32.19
C GLN A 316 17.82 -4.06 -30.93
N GLN A 317 17.13 -4.65 -29.93
CA GLN A 317 17.77 -5.13 -28.70
C GLN A 317 18.65 -6.37 -28.93
N VAL A 318 18.30 -7.20 -29.92
CA VAL A 318 19.11 -8.32 -30.41
C VAL A 318 19.90 -7.84 -31.63
N THR A 319 21.15 -7.44 -31.42
CA THR A 319 22.07 -7.04 -32.49
C THR A 319 22.51 -8.25 -33.31
N PHE A 320 22.97 -8.05 -34.55
CA PHE A 320 23.53 -9.14 -35.38
C PHE A 320 24.61 -9.97 -34.67
N ALA A 321 25.44 -9.36 -33.81
CA ALA A 321 26.44 -10.08 -33.01
C ALA A 321 25.87 -11.00 -31.91
N LYS A 322 24.59 -10.82 -31.56
CA LYS A 322 23.82 -11.63 -30.61
C LYS A 322 22.99 -12.72 -31.31
N LEU A 323 22.69 -12.55 -32.60
CA LEU A 323 22.21 -13.63 -33.46
C LEU A 323 23.40 -14.53 -33.78
N ALA A 324 23.23 -15.85 -33.71
CA ALA A 324 24.33 -16.80 -33.79
C ALA A 324 25.32 -16.50 -34.92
N ASN A 325 26.60 -16.29 -34.57
CA ASN A 325 27.70 -16.36 -35.53
C ASN A 325 27.83 -17.81 -35.96
N CYS A 326 27.71 -18.09 -37.25
CA CYS A 326 28.03 -19.41 -37.73
C CYS A 326 29.48 -19.77 -37.37
N ILE A 327 29.66 -21.00 -36.89
CA ILE A 327 30.86 -21.42 -36.17
C ILE A 327 32.06 -21.50 -37.14
N ASN A 328 31.78 -21.73 -38.43
CA ASN A 328 32.79 -21.90 -39.46
C ASN A 328 32.98 -20.63 -40.29
N SER A 329 34.23 -20.39 -40.74
CA SER A 329 34.68 -19.15 -41.39
C SER A 329 34.14 -18.92 -42.82
N ASN A 330 33.04 -19.57 -43.18
CA ASN A 330 32.45 -19.62 -44.51
C ASN A 330 30.96 -19.96 -44.44
N GLU A 331 30.31 -19.83 -43.28
CA GLU A 331 28.89 -20.11 -43.10
C GLU A 331 28.12 -18.81 -42.82
N ILE A 332 26.91 -18.73 -43.35
CA ILE A 332 25.94 -17.67 -43.03
C ILE A 332 24.61 -18.30 -42.60
N LEU A 333 23.81 -17.54 -41.85
CA LEU A 333 22.48 -17.96 -41.46
C LEU A 333 21.57 -17.96 -42.71
N LYS A 334 21.09 -19.14 -43.13
CA LYS A 334 20.15 -19.30 -44.26
C LYS A 334 18.84 -19.90 -43.75
N PHE A 335 17.72 -19.35 -44.20
CA PHE A 335 16.42 -19.96 -43.98
C PHE A 335 16.27 -21.16 -44.92
N ASN A 336 16.07 -22.35 -44.36
CA ASN A 336 15.96 -23.59 -45.14
C ASN A 336 14.50 -24.01 -45.44
N GLY A 337 13.54 -23.10 -45.23
CA GLY A 337 12.11 -23.40 -45.37
C GLY A 337 11.44 -23.90 -44.08
N SER A 338 12.18 -24.07 -42.98
CA SER A 338 11.60 -24.39 -41.67
C SER A 338 12.30 -23.67 -40.53
N ILE A 339 13.64 -23.61 -40.56
CA ILE A 339 14.46 -22.95 -39.55
C ILE A 339 15.54 -22.09 -40.20
N TRP A 340 16.01 -21.09 -39.46
CA TRP A 340 17.25 -20.40 -39.76
C TRP A 340 18.41 -21.25 -39.25
N ALA A 341 19.25 -21.74 -40.16
CA ALA A 341 20.39 -22.59 -39.82
C ALA A 341 21.65 -22.08 -40.52
N CYS A 342 22.81 -22.30 -39.89
CA CYS A 342 24.09 -22.03 -40.52
C CYS A 342 24.28 -22.95 -41.72
N ALA A 343 24.64 -22.36 -42.84
CA ALA A 343 24.93 -23.07 -44.07
C ALA A 343 26.09 -22.39 -44.78
N ASN A 344 26.91 -23.18 -45.47
CA ASN A 344 28.04 -22.64 -46.20
C ASN A 344 27.57 -21.55 -47.17
N ASP A 345 28.31 -20.45 -47.17
CA ASP A 345 28.32 -19.44 -48.19
C ASP A 345 29.01 -20.00 -49.45
N ASN A 346 28.36 -21.00 -50.04
CA ASN A 346 28.77 -21.63 -51.28
C ASN A 346 28.45 -20.69 -52.45
N ASN A 347 29.07 -19.50 -52.50
CA ASN A 347 29.03 -18.52 -53.60
C ASN A 347 28.42 -19.17 -54.84
N THR A 348 27.13 -18.90 -55.09
CA THR A 348 26.33 -19.71 -56.02
C THR A 348 27.09 -19.86 -57.33
N ALA A 349 27.55 -21.07 -57.63
CA ALA A 349 28.32 -21.33 -58.84
C ALA A 349 27.39 -21.12 -60.04
N TYR A 350 27.44 -19.92 -60.60
CA TYR A 350 26.71 -19.58 -61.81
C TYR A 350 27.34 -20.36 -62.97
N THR A 351 26.54 -21.20 -63.60
CA THR A 351 26.90 -21.78 -64.90
C THR A 351 26.25 -20.86 -65.92
N ALA A 352 27.05 -20.15 -66.73
CA ALA A 352 26.51 -19.26 -67.75
C ALA A 352 25.50 -20.04 -68.63
N GLY A 353 24.27 -19.55 -68.67
CA GLY A 353 23.35 -19.91 -69.73
C GLY A 353 23.72 -19.13 -70.99
N ASP A 354 23.08 -19.44 -72.12
CA ASP A 354 23.33 -18.82 -73.42
C ASP A 354 22.86 -17.35 -73.47
N GLY A 355 23.28 -16.45 -72.57
CA GLY A 355 22.93 -15.04 -72.66
C GLY A 355 23.50 -14.10 -71.58
N LEU A 356 23.76 -14.58 -70.38
CA LEU A 356 24.45 -13.81 -69.34
C LEU A 356 25.71 -14.56 -68.95
N ASP A 357 26.85 -13.91 -69.06
CA ASP A 357 28.15 -14.41 -68.61
C ASP A 357 28.59 -13.58 -67.39
N LEU A 358 29.16 -14.25 -66.40
CA LEU A 358 29.73 -13.60 -65.22
C LEU A 358 31.23 -13.91 -65.20
N SER A 359 32.04 -12.94 -65.62
CA SER A 359 33.49 -13.05 -65.57
C SER A 359 34.06 -12.18 -64.45
N GLY A 360 34.48 -12.83 -63.36
CA GLY A 360 34.93 -12.14 -62.15
C GLY A 360 33.77 -11.46 -61.42
N SER A 361 33.81 -10.12 -61.33
CA SER A 361 32.75 -9.29 -60.72
C SER A 361 31.90 -8.54 -61.75
N VAL A 362 32.03 -8.89 -63.03
CA VAL A 362 31.36 -8.19 -64.14
C VAL A 362 30.38 -9.15 -64.79
N PHE A 363 29.10 -8.76 -64.80
CA PHE A 363 28.10 -9.39 -65.63
C PHE A 363 28.18 -8.81 -67.04
N SER A 364 28.36 -9.66 -68.04
CA SER A 364 28.32 -9.34 -69.45
C SER A 364 27.21 -10.12 -70.14
N VAL A 365 26.62 -9.53 -71.17
CA VAL A 365 25.63 -10.20 -72.01
C VAL A 365 26.34 -10.66 -73.27
N ASP A 366 26.43 -11.98 -73.50
CA ASP A 366 26.99 -12.51 -74.75
C ASP A 366 25.94 -12.27 -75.85
N SER A 367 26.14 -11.18 -76.61
CA SER A 367 25.17 -10.65 -77.55
C SER A 367 25.80 -10.19 -78.85
N PRO A 368 25.14 -10.39 -80.01
CA PRO A 368 25.57 -9.79 -81.25
C PRO A 368 25.45 -8.26 -81.19
N THR A 369 26.35 -7.54 -81.87
CA THR A 369 26.20 -6.10 -82.12
C THR A 369 25.03 -5.84 -83.07
N CYS A 370 23.94 -5.27 -82.57
CA CYS A 370 22.79 -4.88 -83.37
C CYS A 370 23.04 -3.56 -84.11
N SER A 371 22.44 -3.42 -85.30
CA SER A 371 22.42 -2.14 -86.02
C SER A 371 21.52 -1.13 -85.32
N THR A 372 21.61 0.15 -85.67
CA THR A 372 20.84 1.24 -85.04
C THR A 372 19.32 1.15 -85.22
N GLN A 373 18.82 0.19 -85.99
CA GLN A 373 17.38 -0.06 -86.23
C GLN A 373 16.91 -1.41 -85.65
N GLN A 374 17.74 -2.04 -84.83
CA GLN A 374 17.49 -3.37 -84.27
C GLN A 374 17.63 -3.33 -82.75
N LYS A 375 16.67 -3.92 -82.03
CA LYS A 375 16.77 -4.16 -80.60
C LYS A 375 17.32 -5.56 -80.39
N LEU A 376 18.23 -5.67 -79.44
CA LEU A 376 18.70 -6.95 -78.95
C LEU A 376 17.58 -7.57 -78.11
N ILE A 377 17.04 -8.70 -78.55
CA ILE A 377 15.97 -9.43 -77.88
C ILE A 377 16.48 -10.75 -77.33
N TRP A 378 15.93 -11.16 -76.19
CA TRP A 378 16.13 -12.49 -75.64
C TRP A 378 15.09 -13.44 -76.23
N THR A 379 15.53 -14.46 -76.97
CA THR A 379 14.63 -15.43 -77.64
C THR A 379 14.16 -16.56 -76.70
N GLY A 380 14.47 -16.47 -75.40
CA GLY A 380 14.30 -17.57 -74.45
C GLY A 380 15.48 -18.54 -74.43
N THR A 381 16.32 -18.54 -75.47
CA THR A 381 17.53 -19.40 -75.56
C THR A 381 18.79 -18.66 -75.99
N THR A 382 18.72 -17.58 -76.76
CA THR A 382 19.87 -16.76 -77.18
C THR A 382 19.48 -15.29 -77.34
N PHE A 383 20.45 -14.37 -77.25
CA PHE A 383 20.23 -12.99 -77.66
C PHE A 383 20.34 -12.86 -79.19
N SER A 384 19.30 -12.30 -79.82
CA SER A 384 19.22 -12.07 -81.27
C SER A 384 18.85 -10.63 -81.56
N CYS A 385 19.30 -10.08 -82.68
CA CYS A 385 18.87 -8.78 -83.14
C CYS A 385 17.56 -8.94 -83.93
N GLU A 386 16.48 -8.33 -83.45
CA GLU A 386 15.26 -8.19 -84.23
C GLU A 386 15.02 -6.74 -84.60
N ASN A 387 14.42 -6.54 -85.78
CA ASN A 387 13.94 -5.23 -86.19
C ASN A 387 12.74 -4.91 -85.30
N THR A 388 12.88 -3.98 -84.37
CA THR A 388 11.76 -3.56 -83.52
C THR A 388 11.14 -2.29 -84.05
N LEU A 389 9.82 -2.33 -84.18
CA LEU A 389 8.96 -1.15 -84.12
C LEU A 389 8.77 -0.82 -82.63
N GLU A 390 9.62 0.03 -82.03
CA GLU A 390 9.32 0.58 -80.70
C GLU A 390 10.06 1.90 -80.40
N TYR A 391 9.23 2.94 -80.24
CA TYR A 391 9.24 4.00 -79.21
C TYR A 391 10.52 4.82 -78.97
N TYR A 392 10.49 6.05 -79.49
CA TYR A 392 11.51 7.08 -79.29
C TYR A 392 11.45 7.65 -77.88
N SER A 393 12.55 7.52 -77.14
CA SER A 393 12.85 8.41 -76.04
C SER A 393 13.13 9.82 -76.57
N GLU A 394 12.51 10.82 -75.96
CA GLU A 394 12.84 12.26 -75.96
C GLU A 394 14.03 12.63 -76.86
N SER A 395 13.77 13.13 -78.07
CA SER A 395 14.84 13.61 -78.97
C SER A 395 14.37 14.65 -79.98
N THR A 396 15.01 15.83 -79.87
CA THR A 396 15.50 16.67 -80.97
C THR A 396 14.85 16.50 -82.34
N VAL A 397 14.06 17.52 -82.73
CA VAL A 397 13.49 17.79 -84.07
C VAL A 397 14.22 17.05 -85.21
N THR A 398 13.71 15.86 -85.55
CA THR A 398 14.04 15.13 -86.77
C THR A 398 13.29 15.74 -87.97
N PRO A 399 13.68 15.44 -89.22
CA PRO A 399 13.00 15.96 -90.39
C PRO A 399 11.53 15.54 -90.39
N LEU A 400 10.64 16.49 -90.74
CA LEU A 400 9.21 16.26 -90.80
C LEU A 400 8.88 15.03 -91.66
N THR A 401 8.32 13.99 -91.06
CA THR A 401 7.75 12.82 -91.75
C THR A 401 6.35 13.16 -92.25
N ALA A 402 6.05 12.94 -93.53
CA ALA A 402 4.73 13.26 -94.06
C ALA A 402 3.62 12.41 -93.40
N PRO A 403 2.42 12.97 -93.09
CA PRO A 403 1.31 12.17 -92.58
C PRO A 403 0.89 11.09 -93.58
N SER A 404 0.45 9.94 -93.06
CA SER A 404 0.05 8.76 -93.83
C SER A 404 -1.36 8.31 -93.45
N SER A 405 -2.21 8.08 -94.43
CA SER A 405 -3.58 7.56 -94.26
C SER A 405 -3.74 6.37 -95.19
N THR A 406 -3.71 5.16 -94.63
CA THR A 406 -3.78 3.90 -95.39
C THR A 406 -5.11 3.17 -95.21
N GLY A 407 -5.83 3.45 -94.12
CA GLY A 407 -7.15 2.91 -93.87
C GLY A 407 -8.22 3.51 -94.79
N THR A 408 -9.28 2.75 -95.08
CA THR A 408 -10.42 3.25 -95.88
C THR A 408 -11.15 4.35 -95.09
N ARG A 409 -11.42 5.50 -95.71
CA ARG A 409 -12.05 6.67 -95.05
C ARG A 409 -11.27 7.21 -93.84
N SER A 410 -9.95 7.00 -93.82
CA SER A 410 -9.08 7.51 -92.75
C SER A 410 -8.65 8.97 -92.98
N ILE A 411 -8.26 9.66 -91.90
CA ILE A 411 -7.72 11.02 -91.92
C ILE A 411 -6.45 11.07 -91.06
N ALA A 412 -5.34 11.56 -91.62
CA ALA A 412 -4.12 11.82 -90.87
C ALA A 412 -3.66 13.27 -91.07
N ILE A 413 -3.50 14.00 -89.97
CA ILE A 413 -3.12 15.42 -89.96
C ILE A 413 -2.05 15.65 -88.88
N GLY A 414 -0.83 15.98 -89.28
CA GLY A 414 0.29 16.23 -88.36
C GLY A 414 1.59 15.65 -88.88
N ASP A 415 2.71 16.08 -88.33
CA ASP A 415 4.01 15.53 -88.70
C ASP A 415 4.14 14.09 -88.21
N GLY A 416 4.40 13.11 -89.08
CA GLY A 416 4.52 11.69 -88.71
C GLY A 416 3.23 11.04 -88.24
N ALA A 417 2.07 11.67 -88.47
CA ALA A 417 0.79 11.12 -88.07
C ALA A 417 0.38 9.97 -89.00
N GLU A 418 -0.04 8.83 -88.45
CA GLU A 418 -0.44 7.65 -89.23
C GLU A 418 -1.86 7.18 -88.86
N ALA A 419 -2.75 7.11 -89.86
CA ALA A 419 -4.11 6.55 -89.72
C ALA A 419 -4.24 5.30 -90.61
N ASN A 420 -3.94 4.14 -90.04
CA ASN A 420 -3.90 2.87 -90.75
C ASN A 420 -5.22 2.07 -90.62
N GLY A 421 -5.97 2.27 -89.54
CA GLY A 421 -7.27 1.61 -89.35
C GLY A 421 -8.36 2.13 -90.30
N ASN A 422 -9.33 1.30 -90.68
CA ASN A 422 -10.50 1.77 -91.42
C ASN A 422 -11.33 2.73 -90.54
N ASP A 423 -11.88 3.79 -91.14
CA ASP A 423 -12.66 4.81 -90.44
C ASP A 423 -11.89 5.49 -89.27
N SER A 424 -10.56 5.53 -89.36
CA SER A 424 -9.71 6.10 -88.31
C SER A 424 -9.37 7.57 -88.54
N ILE A 425 -9.13 8.31 -87.45
CA ILE A 425 -8.66 9.70 -87.53
C ILE A 425 -7.49 9.89 -86.57
N THR A 426 -6.40 10.47 -87.05
CA THR A 426 -5.31 10.98 -86.22
C THR A 426 -5.06 12.46 -86.51
N ILE A 427 -5.00 13.27 -85.46
CA ILE A 427 -4.67 14.70 -85.55
C ILE A 427 -3.61 15.06 -84.49
N GLY A 428 -2.42 15.43 -84.92
CA GLY A 428 -1.26 15.80 -84.10
C GLY A 428 -0.01 15.04 -84.53
N ASN A 429 1.16 15.40 -84.00
CA ASN A 429 2.41 14.83 -84.51
C ASN A 429 2.64 13.42 -83.95
N SER A 430 3.31 12.58 -84.73
CA SER A 430 3.75 11.23 -84.38
C SER A 430 2.68 10.31 -83.77
N SER A 431 1.40 10.63 -83.95
CA SER A 431 0.28 9.85 -83.44
C SER A 431 -0.14 8.80 -84.45
N ILE A 432 -0.22 7.55 -84.01
CA ILE A 432 -0.48 6.36 -84.84
C ILE A 432 -1.80 5.74 -84.40
N VAL A 433 -2.68 5.46 -85.37
CA VAL A 433 -3.98 4.80 -85.16
C VAL A 433 -4.10 3.62 -86.12
N ASP A 434 -3.88 2.42 -85.61
CA ASP A 434 -4.02 1.16 -86.36
C ASP A 434 -5.41 0.52 -86.17
N GLY A 435 -6.08 0.82 -85.05
CA GLY A 435 -7.42 0.32 -84.73
C GLY A 435 -8.49 0.78 -85.72
N TRP A 436 -9.44 -0.11 -86.06
CA TRP A 436 -10.63 0.25 -86.84
C TRP A 436 -11.59 1.11 -86.02
N GLU A 437 -12.25 2.06 -86.66
CA GLU A 437 -13.18 3.00 -86.02
C GLU A 437 -12.57 3.69 -84.78
N SER A 438 -11.30 4.06 -84.87
CA SER A 438 -10.50 4.56 -83.74
C SER A 438 -9.90 5.94 -84.01
N TYR A 439 -9.60 6.68 -82.95
CA TYR A 439 -9.31 8.11 -83.04
C TYR A 439 -8.18 8.54 -82.10
N ALA A 440 -7.27 9.38 -82.59
CA ALA A 440 -6.24 10.02 -81.80
C ALA A 440 -6.24 11.54 -82.03
N PHE A 441 -6.20 12.31 -80.94
CA PHE A 441 -6.08 13.78 -80.99
C PHE A 441 -4.99 14.26 -80.03
N GLY A 442 -3.89 14.76 -80.57
CA GLY A 442 -2.73 15.32 -79.87
C GLY A 442 -1.43 14.61 -80.26
N ASP A 443 -0.42 14.65 -79.42
CA ASP A 443 0.95 14.29 -79.80
C ASP A 443 1.31 12.86 -79.37
N GLU A 444 1.99 12.09 -80.23
CA GLU A 444 2.55 10.77 -79.88
C GLU A 444 1.57 9.77 -79.25
N ASN A 445 0.28 9.83 -79.61
CA ASN A 445 -0.69 8.83 -79.16
C ASN A 445 -0.60 7.57 -80.01
N LEU A 446 -0.71 6.41 -79.39
CA LEU A 446 -0.70 5.09 -80.04
C LEU A 446 -2.04 4.39 -79.78
N VAL A 447 -2.79 4.09 -80.84
CA VAL A 447 -4.09 3.41 -80.74
C VAL A 447 -4.09 2.18 -81.65
N ASN A 448 -3.71 1.04 -81.08
CA ASN A 448 -3.53 -0.21 -81.81
C ASN A 448 -4.80 -1.05 -81.92
N SER A 449 -5.78 -0.77 -81.05
CA SER A 449 -6.98 -1.58 -80.89
C SER A 449 -8.24 -0.88 -81.40
N ASN A 450 -9.25 -1.66 -81.79
CA ASN A 450 -10.48 -1.17 -82.41
C ASN A 450 -11.37 -0.36 -81.44
N ASN A 451 -12.24 0.49 -82.00
CA ASN A 451 -13.22 1.31 -81.29
C ASN A 451 -12.63 2.15 -80.13
N SER A 452 -11.39 2.61 -80.30
CA SER A 452 -10.62 3.20 -79.20
C SER A 452 -10.22 4.65 -79.46
N TYR A 453 -10.09 5.42 -78.39
CA TYR A 453 -9.97 6.88 -78.46
C TYR A 453 -8.89 7.39 -77.51
N ALA A 454 -7.87 8.03 -78.06
CA ALA A 454 -6.83 8.70 -77.29
C ALA A 454 -6.87 10.22 -77.52
N VAL A 455 -6.88 11.00 -76.44
CA VAL A 455 -6.84 12.46 -76.50
C VAL A 455 -5.79 12.99 -75.54
N GLY A 456 -4.90 13.84 -76.05
CA GLY A 456 -3.79 14.44 -75.29
C GLY A 456 -2.44 13.97 -75.83
N ALA A 457 -1.49 13.63 -74.98
CA ALA A 457 -0.14 13.30 -75.42
C ALA A 457 0.36 11.96 -74.88
N GLU A 458 1.08 11.20 -75.70
CA GLU A 458 1.82 10.00 -75.26
C GLU A 458 0.90 8.95 -74.59
N ASN A 459 -0.37 8.87 -75.01
CA ASN A 459 -1.28 7.82 -74.53
C ASN A 459 -1.17 6.58 -75.42
N ALA A 460 -1.29 5.39 -74.83
CA ALA A 460 -1.21 4.13 -75.56
C ALA A 460 -2.38 3.19 -75.24
N ILE A 461 -3.06 2.71 -76.28
CA ILE A 461 -4.22 1.82 -76.19
C ILE A 461 -3.97 0.55 -77.01
N ASP A 462 -3.76 -0.56 -76.32
CA ASP A 462 -3.66 -1.90 -76.89
C ASP A 462 -4.92 -2.74 -76.64
N GLY A 463 -5.81 -2.31 -75.75
CA GLY A 463 -7.10 -2.96 -75.48
C GLY A 463 -8.29 -2.27 -76.17
N ALA A 464 -9.14 -3.05 -76.85
CA ALA A 464 -10.29 -2.52 -77.59
C ALA A 464 -11.36 -1.87 -76.70
N ASN A 465 -12.16 -0.99 -77.32
CA ASN A 465 -13.21 -0.20 -76.66
C ASN A 465 -12.69 0.67 -75.49
N SER A 466 -11.45 1.15 -75.56
CA SER A 466 -10.86 1.93 -74.47
C SER A 466 -10.69 3.40 -74.81
N TYR A 467 -10.74 4.24 -73.77
CA TYR A 467 -10.81 5.69 -73.88
C TYR A 467 -9.81 6.33 -72.93
N LEU A 468 -8.76 6.93 -73.47
CA LEU A 468 -7.70 7.60 -72.72
C LEU A 468 -7.73 9.10 -72.96
N PHE A 469 -7.71 9.88 -71.88
CA PHE A 469 -7.68 11.33 -71.92
C PHE A 469 -6.59 11.89 -71.00
N GLY A 470 -5.69 12.68 -71.54
CA GLY A 470 -4.62 13.35 -70.79
C GLY A 470 -3.24 12.94 -71.28
N LYS A 471 -2.32 12.61 -70.38
CA LYS A 471 -0.91 12.33 -70.74
C LYS A 471 -0.42 11.01 -70.18
N PHE A 472 0.34 10.23 -70.96
CA PHE A 472 1.01 9.01 -70.46
C PHE A 472 0.06 7.98 -69.84
N ASN A 473 -1.18 7.90 -70.33
CA ASN A 473 -2.08 6.84 -69.91
C ASN A 473 -1.82 5.59 -70.77
N TYR A 474 -1.93 4.40 -70.16
CA TYR A 474 -1.72 3.13 -70.85
C TYR A 474 -2.78 2.09 -70.47
N THR A 475 -3.28 1.35 -71.46
CA THR A 475 -4.15 0.19 -71.24
C THR A 475 -3.92 -0.92 -72.27
N ASP A 476 -3.83 -2.18 -71.81
CA ASP A 476 -3.67 -3.37 -72.67
C ASP A 476 -4.94 -4.24 -72.82
N SER A 477 -6.00 -3.87 -72.10
CA SER A 477 -7.19 -4.70 -71.89
C SER A 477 -8.48 -3.93 -72.17
N LEU A 478 -9.60 -4.64 -72.19
CA LEU A 478 -10.86 -4.17 -72.78
C LEU A 478 -11.64 -3.20 -71.89
N ASP A 479 -12.40 -2.32 -72.54
CA ASP A 479 -13.44 -1.49 -71.92
C ASP A 479 -12.93 -0.54 -70.79
N ASN A 480 -11.71 -0.01 -70.94
CA ASN A 480 -11.09 0.84 -69.91
C ASN A 480 -11.22 2.34 -70.21
N TYR A 481 -11.34 3.12 -69.13
CA TYR A 481 -11.46 4.58 -69.17
C TYR A 481 -10.44 5.22 -68.25
N LEU A 482 -9.41 5.86 -68.80
CA LEU A 482 -8.31 6.45 -68.03
C LEU A 482 -8.23 7.96 -68.31
N LEU A 483 -8.46 8.76 -67.28
CA LEU A 483 -8.49 10.21 -67.35
C LEU A 483 -7.45 10.82 -66.40
N GLY A 484 -6.52 11.62 -66.92
CA GLY A 484 -5.50 12.34 -66.16
C GLY A 484 -4.09 12.04 -66.66
N LYS A 485 -3.11 11.90 -65.76
CA LYS A 485 -1.71 11.67 -66.14
C LYS A 485 -1.10 10.40 -65.52
N ASP A 486 -0.27 9.70 -66.27
CA ASP A 486 0.51 8.54 -65.80
C ASP A 486 -0.37 7.42 -65.21
N ASN A 487 -1.57 7.20 -65.74
CA ASN A 487 -2.43 6.11 -65.28
C ASN A 487 -2.19 4.84 -66.09
N ILE A 488 -2.17 3.69 -65.40
CA ILE A 488 -1.81 2.40 -65.99
C ILE A 488 -2.88 1.37 -65.67
N SER A 489 -3.42 0.73 -66.70
CA SER A 489 -4.30 -0.44 -66.59
C SER A 489 -3.67 -1.64 -67.29
N ILE A 490 -3.29 -2.66 -66.54
CA ILE A 490 -2.62 -3.88 -67.08
C ILE A 490 -3.47 -5.09 -66.75
N ASN A 491 -3.69 -5.97 -67.73
CA ASN A 491 -4.51 -7.18 -67.62
C ASN A 491 -5.86 -6.94 -66.94
N SER A 492 -6.46 -5.75 -67.11
CA SER A 492 -7.63 -5.32 -66.35
C SER A 492 -8.77 -4.88 -67.24
N ASN A 493 -9.99 -5.36 -67.00
CA ASN A 493 -11.14 -5.06 -67.86
C ASN A 493 -12.20 -4.20 -67.15
N GLY A 494 -12.79 -3.25 -67.86
CA GLY A 494 -13.88 -2.43 -67.30
C GLY A 494 -13.43 -1.52 -66.16
N VAL A 495 -12.20 -1.03 -66.19
CA VAL A 495 -11.63 -0.16 -65.16
C VAL A 495 -11.88 1.31 -65.51
N PHE A 496 -12.32 2.07 -64.51
CA PHE A 496 -12.38 3.52 -64.57
C PHE A 496 -11.31 4.12 -63.66
N ILE A 497 -10.39 4.90 -64.24
CA ILE A 497 -9.35 5.62 -63.51
C ILE A 497 -9.49 7.12 -63.74
N LEU A 498 -9.48 7.89 -62.64
CA LEU A 498 -9.51 9.35 -62.68
C LEU A 498 -8.46 9.95 -61.73
N GLY A 499 -7.55 10.74 -62.28
CA GLY A 499 -6.51 11.46 -61.56
C GLY A 499 -5.11 11.09 -62.04
N ASP A 500 -4.12 11.07 -61.16
CA ASP A 500 -2.71 10.97 -61.58
C ASP A 500 -1.95 9.82 -60.92
N THR A 501 -1.08 9.15 -61.69
CA THR A 501 -0.16 8.11 -61.20
C THR A 501 -0.91 6.94 -60.54
N ASN A 502 -2.08 6.56 -61.06
CA ASN A 502 -2.82 5.41 -60.55
C ASN A 502 -2.52 4.14 -61.36
N SER A 503 -2.50 2.99 -60.69
CA SER A 503 -2.30 1.69 -61.33
C SER A 503 -3.40 0.71 -60.94
N ALA A 504 -3.95 0.03 -61.93
CA ALA A 504 -4.86 -1.10 -61.80
C ALA A 504 -4.27 -2.31 -62.53
N THR A 505 -3.98 -3.39 -61.81
CA THR A 505 -3.36 -4.60 -62.38
C THR A 505 -4.15 -5.84 -62.01
N ASP A 506 -4.45 -6.68 -62.99
CA ASP A 506 -5.21 -7.94 -62.84
C ASP A 506 -6.57 -7.74 -62.14
N VAL A 507 -7.33 -6.69 -62.49
CA VAL A 507 -8.63 -6.38 -61.88
C VAL A 507 -9.78 -6.32 -62.89
N THR A 508 -11.02 -6.39 -62.41
CA THR A 508 -12.22 -6.25 -63.26
C THR A 508 -13.26 -5.39 -62.59
N GLY A 509 -13.79 -4.39 -63.32
CA GLY A 509 -14.87 -3.53 -62.85
C GLY A 509 -14.48 -2.53 -61.75
N ALA A 510 -13.21 -2.12 -61.71
CA ALA A 510 -12.68 -1.27 -60.65
C ALA A 510 -12.89 0.23 -60.91
N TYR A 511 -12.99 1.00 -59.83
CA TYR A 511 -12.98 2.46 -59.87
C TYR A 511 -11.81 2.94 -59.01
N VAL A 512 -10.87 3.66 -59.62
CA VAL A 512 -9.67 4.17 -58.97
C VAL A 512 -9.62 5.68 -59.15
N ILE A 513 -9.97 6.41 -58.10
CA ILE A 513 -10.10 7.87 -58.15
C ILE A 513 -9.12 8.53 -57.20
N GLY A 514 -8.36 9.50 -57.71
CA GLY A 514 -7.42 10.35 -56.99
C GLY A 514 -5.98 10.16 -57.46
N SER A 515 -5.00 10.07 -56.55
CA SER A 515 -3.59 10.08 -56.96
C SER A 515 -2.71 9.05 -56.28
N ASN A 516 -1.74 8.51 -57.01
CA ASN A 516 -0.76 7.56 -56.49
C ASN A 516 -1.41 6.34 -55.79
N ASN A 517 -2.50 5.83 -56.37
CA ASN A 517 -3.18 4.63 -55.86
C ASN A 517 -2.76 3.40 -56.65
N SER A 518 -2.65 2.26 -55.96
CA SER A 518 -2.34 0.98 -56.58
C SER A 518 -3.37 -0.06 -56.16
N LEU A 519 -4.02 -0.65 -57.15
CA LEU A 519 -5.00 -1.72 -57.00
C LEU A 519 -4.49 -2.98 -57.71
N GLY A 520 -4.33 -4.08 -56.97
CA GLY A 520 -3.77 -5.33 -57.49
C GLY A 520 -4.65 -6.57 -57.27
N THR A 521 -4.75 -7.43 -58.29
CA THR A 521 -5.23 -8.85 -58.26
C THR A 521 -6.64 -9.13 -57.74
N THR A 522 -7.50 -8.12 -57.64
CA THR A 522 -8.77 -8.22 -56.92
C THR A 522 -9.97 -7.78 -57.74
N ALA A 523 -10.99 -8.64 -57.83
CA ALA A 523 -12.28 -8.30 -58.42
C ALA A 523 -13.12 -7.45 -57.46
N GLY A 524 -13.86 -6.47 -57.99
CA GLY A 524 -14.86 -5.70 -57.25
C GLY A 524 -14.32 -4.72 -56.21
N ALA A 525 -13.03 -4.37 -56.28
CA ALA A 525 -12.40 -3.43 -55.37
C ALA A 525 -12.34 -2.01 -55.96
N HIS A 526 -12.52 -1.01 -55.10
CA HIS A 526 -12.61 0.40 -55.45
C HIS A 526 -11.75 1.25 -54.51
N ILE A 527 -11.15 2.31 -55.05
CA ILE A 527 -10.35 3.27 -54.29
C ILE A 527 -10.85 4.68 -54.61
N PHE A 528 -11.09 5.46 -53.57
CA PHE A 528 -11.33 6.91 -53.68
C PHE A 528 -10.41 7.63 -52.69
N GLY A 529 -9.31 8.18 -53.19
CA GLY A 529 -8.29 8.68 -52.29
C GLY A 529 -6.92 8.91 -52.90
N SER A 530 -5.90 8.95 -52.07
CA SER A 530 -4.52 9.04 -52.54
C SER A 530 -3.58 8.21 -51.69
N ASN A 531 -2.48 7.73 -52.30
CA ASN A 531 -1.46 6.91 -51.63
C ASN A 531 -2.05 5.64 -50.97
N ILE A 532 -3.04 5.01 -51.60
CA ILE A 532 -3.68 3.78 -51.11
C ILE A 532 -3.15 2.58 -51.88
N LEU A 533 -2.76 1.54 -51.15
CA LEU A 533 -2.42 0.23 -51.70
C LEU A 533 -3.53 -0.76 -51.32
N ASN A 534 -4.37 -1.13 -52.28
CA ASN A 534 -5.47 -2.04 -52.04
C ASN A 534 -5.16 -3.46 -52.54
N SER A 535 -5.05 -4.39 -51.59
CA SER A 535 -4.93 -5.83 -51.82
C SER A 535 -6.16 -6.62 -51.32
N LEU A 536 -7.24 -5.94 -50.93
CA LEU A 536 -8.46 -6.54 -50.37
C LEU A 536 -9.54 -6.66 -51.44
N PRO A 537 -10.04 -7.86 -51.76
CA PRO A 537 -11.10 -8.04 -52.74
C PRO A 537 -12.43 -7.49 -52.25
N ASN A 538 -13.30 -7.11 -53.19
CA ASN A 538 -14.67 -6.65 -52.91
C ASN A 538 -14.74 -5.54 -51.83
N SER A 539 -13.79 -4.60 -51.86
CA SER A 539 -13.65 -3.55 -50.86
C SER A 539 -13.77 -2.15 -51.45
N ILE A 540 -14.29 -1.20 -50.67
CA ILE A 540 -14.22 0.23 -50.98
C ILE A 540 -13.26 0.87 -49.99
N GLN A 541 -12.17 1.45 -50.49
CA GLN A 541 -11.20 2.15 -49.66
C GLN A 541 -11.24 3.67 -49.89
N LEU A 542 -11.39 4.43 -48.81
CA LEU A 542 -11.48 5.89 -48.82
C LEU A 542 -10.37 6.48 -47.94
N GLY A 543 -9.55 7.41 -48.44
CA GLY A 543 -8.51 8.02 -47.60
C GLY A 543 -7.44 8.80 -48.35
N ASN A 544 -6.47 9.35 -47.64
CA ASN A 544 -5.34 10.11 -48.20
C ASN A 544 -3.97 9.46 -47.98
N SER A 545 -3.95 8.33 -47.27
CA SER A 545 -2.79 7.46 -47.05
C SER A 545 -3.27 6.07 -46.66
N ASP A 546 -2.51 5.05 -47.02
CA ASP A 546 -2.78 3.66 -46.64
C ASP A 546 -2.87 3.46 -45.12
N ALA A 547 -2.14 4.28 -44.35
CA ALA A 547 -2.16 4.27 -42.89
C ALA A 547 -3.38 4.97 -42.27
N THR A 548 -4.09 5.81 -43.03
CA THR A 548 -5.24 6.62 -42.58
C THR A 548 -6.36 6.55 -43.58
N LYS A 549 -7.02 5.38 -43.62
CA LYS A 549 -8.12 5.07 -44.54
C LYS A 549 -9.32 4.46 -43.83
N LEU A 550 -10.46 4.54 -44.50
CA LEU A 550 -11.65 3.76 -44.26
C LEU A 550 -11.66 2.59 -45.25
N VAL A 551 -11.98 1.39 -44.79
CA VAL A 551 -12.22 0.22 -45.63
C VAL A 551 -13.63 -0.27 -45.36
N VAL A 552 -14.43 -0.39 -46.41
CA VAL A 552 -15.73 -1.07 -46.37
C VAL A 552 -15.56 -2.41 -47.06
N GLU A 553 -15.76 -3.49 -46.32
CA GLU A 553 -15.65 -4.86 -46.84
C GLU A 553 -17.01 -5.42 -47.29
N GLN A 554 -16.99 -6.50 -48.07
CA GLN A 554 -18.20 -7.16 -48.57
C GLN A 554 -19.14 -7.66 -47.46
N THR A 555 -18.61 -7.95 -46.26
CA THR A 555 -19.40 -8.35 -45.09
C THR A 555 -20.29 -7.22 -44.54
N GLY A 556 -20.08 -5.98 -44.99
CA GLY A 556 -20.69 -4.78 -44.43
C GLY A 556 -19.85 -4.18 -43.30
N ASP A 557 -18.71 -4.79 -42.97
CA ASP A 557 -17.80 -4.27 -41.95
C ASP A 557 -17.11 -3.00 -42.43
N ILE A 558 -17.11 -2.00 -41.55
CA ILE A 558 -16.41 -0.73 -41.76
C ILE A 558 -15.20 -0.69 -40.83
N GLN A 559 -14.01 -0.74 -41.42
CA GLN A 559 -12.74 -0.66 -40.70
C GLN A 559 -12.11 0.72 -40.86
N PHE A 560 -11.65 1.28 -39.74
CA PHE A 560 -10.89 2.53 -39.70
C PHE A 560 -9.42 2.23 -39.41
N TYR A 561 -8.52 2.95 -40.09
CA TYR A 561 -7.08 2.85 -39.92
C TYR A 561 -6.48 4.15 -39.36
N GLY A 562 -5.40 4.03 -38.61
CA GLY A 562 -4.66 5.17 -38.04
C GLY A 562 -5.44 5.95 -37.00
N ALA A 563 -5.37 7.28 -37.05
CA ALA A 563 -6.03 8.18 -36.08
C ALA A 563 -7.56 8.07 -36.06
N LEU A 564 -8.16 7.40 -37.05
CA LEU A 564 -9.60 7.15 -37.12
C LEU A 564 -10.00 5.84 -36.41
N LYS A 565 -9.06 5.00 -35.98
CA LYS A 565 -9.32 3.66 -35.42
C LYS A 565 -9.78 3.74 -33.96
N PRO A 566 -11.03 3.36 -33.63
CA PRO A 566 -11.52 3.30 -32.26
C PRO A 566 -10.94 2.09 -31.52
N ASN A 567 -10.12 2.30 -30.48
CA ASN A 567 -9.67 1.26 -29.55
C ASN A 567 -9.18 -0.05 -30.18
N ASP A 568 -8.55 0.03 -31.35
CA ASP A 568 -8.04 -1.10 -32.12
C ASP A 568 -9.04 -2.21 -32.54
N LEU A 569 -10.35 -2.00 -32.37
CA LEU A 569 -11.39 -3.01 -32.64
C LEU A 569 -12.41 -2.55 -33.71
N PRO A 570 -12.77 -3.41 -34.69
CA PRO A 570 -13.90 -3.13 -35.58
C PRO A 570 -15.22 -3.12 -34.79
N GLY A 571 -16.17 -2.27 -35.19
CA GLY A 571 -17.51 -2.26 -34.61
C GLY A 571 -18.28 -3.52 -35.01
N THR A 572 -19.09 -4.07 -34.11
CA THR A 572 -19.97 -5.20 -34.42
C THR A 572 -21.30 -4.73 -35.00
N ALA A 573 -22.00 -5.60 -35.73
CA ALA A 573 -23.34 -5.30 -36.26
C ALA A 573 -24.29 -4.81 -35.15
N GLY A 574 -24.89 -3.63 -35.36
CA GLY A 574 -25.73 -2.96 -34.35
C GLY A 574 -25.02 -1.87 -33.55
N GLN A 575 -23.75 -1.58 -33.84
CA GLN A 575 -23.00 -0.46 -33.25
C GLN A 575 -22.88 0.72 -34.22
N VAL A 576 -22.82 1.92 -33.68
CA VAL A 576 -22.51 3.17 -34.40
C VAL A 576 -21.37 3.91 -33.72
N LEU A 577 -20.67 4.72 -34.51
CA LEU A 577 -19.53 5.49 -34.04
C LEU A 577 -20.01 6.79 -33.38
N VAL A 578 -19.76 6.95 -32.10
CA VAL A 578 -20.21 8.10 -31.30
C VAL A 578 -19.04 9.03 -30.99
N SER A 579 -19.19 10.30 -31.37
CA SER A 579 -18.23 11.37 -31.04
C SER A 579 -18.16 11.57 -29.53
N GLN A 580 -16.93 11.64 -28.98
CA GLN A 580 -16.68 11.89 -27.56
C GLN A 580 -16.32 13.37 -27.29
N GLY A 581 -16.66 14.27 -28.23
CA GLY A 581 -16.26 15.67 -28.21
C GLY A 581 -15.11 16.00 -29.16
N ALA A 582 -14.70 17.27 -29.18
CA ALA A 582 -13.63 17.71 -30.07
C ALA A 582 -12.27 17.15 -29.63
N SER A 583 -11.50 16.62 -30.58
CA SER A 583 -10.14 16.06 -30.37
C SER A 583 -10.05 14.78 -29.54
N THR A 584 -11.17 14.07 -29.34
CA THR A 584 -11.19 12.75 -28.71
C THR A 584 -11.48 11.66 -29.74
N ILE A 585 -10.93 10.46 -29.55
CA ILE A 585 -11.14 9.33 -30.45
C ILE A 585 -12.60 8.88 -30.32
N PRO A 586 -13.37 8.77 -31.42
CA PRO A 586 -14.73 8.25 -31.38
C PRO A 586 -14.75 6.80 -30.85
N ILE A 587 -15.84 6.37 -30.24
CA ILE A 587 -16.01 5.00 -29.75
C ILE A 587 -17.16 4.30 -30.47
N TRP A 588 -17.10 2.97 -30.58
CA TRP A 588 -18.24 2.15 -30.96
C TRP A 588 -19.21 2.04 -29.79
N ASP A 589 -20.48 2.39 -30.01
CA ASP A 589 -21.55 2.23 -29.03
C ASP A 589 -22.73 1.48 -29.65
N ASP A 590 -23.43 0.68 -28.87
CA ASP A 590 -24.62 -0.04 -29.35
C ASP A 590 -25.73 0.97 -29.66
N VAL A 591 -26.43 0.77 -30.77
CA VAL A 591 -27.57 1.60 -31.16
C VAL A 591 -28.68 1.57 -30.09
N SER A 592 -28.70 0.55 -29.22
CA SER A 592 -29.61 0.48 -28.06
C SER A 592 -29.24 1.40 -26.89
N ASN A 593 -28.01 1.92 -26.84
CA ASN A 593 -27.54 2.84 -25.79
C ASN A 593 -27.68 4.31 -26.20
N ILE A 594 -27.86 4.58 -27.48
CA ILE A 594 -28.31 5.89 -27.95
C ILE A 594 -29.78 5.98 -27.55
N TYR A 595 -30.09 6.79 -26.55
CA TYR A 595 -31.44 7.01 -26.05
C TYR A 595 -32.41 7.20 -27.23
N THR A 596 -33.10 6.12 -27.59
CA THR A 596 -34.11 6.14 -28.64
C THR A 596 -35.32 6.81 -28.05
N GLU A 597 -35.51 8.06 -28.47
CA GLU A 597 -36.79 8.74 -28.47
C GLU A 597 -37.85 7.76 -28.98
N THR A 598 -38.82 7.42 -28.11
CA THR A 598 -39.67 6.23 -28.30
C THR A 598 -40.98 6.55 -29.02
N ASP A 599 -41.40 7.82 -29.11
CA ASP A 599 -42.74 8.18 -29.58
C ASP A 599 -42.85 9.39 -30.54
N GLY A 600 -41.74 9.88 -31.08
CA GLY A 600 -41.63 11.02 -31.99
C GLY A 600 -41.58 12.41 -31.31
N VAL A 601 -41.51 12.52 -29.98
CA VAL A 601 -41.65 13.80 -29.25
C VAL A 601 -40.47 14.03 -28.29
N ILE A 602 -39.56 14.92 -28.67
CA ILE A 602 -38.40 15.29 -27.84
C ILE A 602 -38.85 15.90 -26.50
N GLY A 603 -38.35 15.38 -25.39
CA GLY A 603 -38.49 15.99 -24.06
C GLY A 603 -39.56 15.38 -23.15
N ASN A 604 -40.14 14.23 -23.51
CA ASN A 604 -41.11 13.52 -22.69
C ASN A 604 -40.51 12.34 -21.91
N GLU A 605 -39.25 11.96 -22.06
CA GLU A 605 -38.63 10.88 -21.26
C GLU A 605 -38.14 11.34 -19.88
N ILE A 606 -39.05 11.88 -19.06
CA ILE A 606 -38.73 12.33 -17.70
C ILE A 606 -38.44 11.10 -16.80
N LEU A 607 -37.15 10.85 -16.58
CA LEU A 607 -36.63 9.84 -15.64
C LEU A 607 -36.29 10.51 -14.28
N ASN A 608 -36.47 9.79 -13.17
CA ASN A 608 -36.19 10.22 -11.78
C ASN A 608 -37.15 11.23 -11.12
N VAL A 609 -38.45 11.13 -11.38
CA VAL A 609 -39.50 11.79 -10.59
C VAL A 609 -40.01 10.82 -9.52
N GLY A 610 -39.77 11.13 -8.23
CA GLY A 610 -40.07 10.23 -7.11
C GLY A 610 -40.15 10.97 -5.76
N SER A 611 -40.52 10.25 -4.70
CA SER A 611 -40.72 10.82 -3.36
C SER A 611 -39.48 11.52 -2.75
N THR A 612 -38.29 11.28 -3.31
CA THR A 612 -37.03 11.92 -2.93
C THR A 612 -36.88 13.34 -3.45
N THR A 613 -37.61 13.75 -4.50
CA THR A 613 -37.49 15.08 -5.14
C THR A 613 -38.69 15.99 -4.86
N GLY A 614 -39.79 15.46 -4.30
CA GLY A 614 -41.02 16.23 -4.04
C GLY A 614 -41.83 16.55 -5.30
N LEU A 615 -41.41 16.01 -6.44
CA LEU A 615 -42.03 16.18 -7.75
C LEU A 615 -42.78 14.89 -8.14
N LEU A 616 -43.89 15.04 -8.86
CA LEU A 616 -44.69 13.96 -9.41
C LEU A 616 -44.70 14.02 -10.94
N ARG A 617 -44.78 12.85 -11.57
CA ARG A 617 -44.99 12.73 -13.01
C ARG A 617 -46.48 12.61 -13.29
N ALA A 618 -47.03 13.52 -14.09
CA ALA A 618 -48.40 13.45 -14.59
C ALA A 618 -48.40 13.22 -16.11
N GLY A 619 -49.54 12.82 -16.69
CA GLY A 619 -49.65 12.45 -18.11
C GLY A 619 -49.34 10.97 -18.41
N THR A 620 -49.73 10.52 -19.60
CA THR A 620 -49.59 9.13 -20.07
C THR A 620 -48.34 8.89 -20.90
N GLY A 621 -47.59 9.95 -21.26
CA GLY A 621 -46.40 9.86 -22.09
C GLY A 621 -46.74 9.56 -23.55
N THR A 622 -47.86 10.09 -24.04
CA THR A 622 -48.27 9.98 -25.44
C THR A 622 -48.24 11.35 -26.10
N ALA A 623 -48.17 11.41 -27.44
CA ALA A 623 -48.21 12.67 -28.19
C ALA A 623 -49.45 13.54 -27.91
N GLY A 624 -50.55 12.95 -27.41
CA GLY A 624 -51.75 13.69 -27.00
C GLY A 624 -51.80 14.09 -25.51
N ASP A 625 -50.93 13.52 -24.68
CA ASP A 625 -50.88 13.68 -23.23
C ASP A 625 -49.44 13.39 -22.73
N PRO A 626 -48.49 14.30 -23.01
CA PRO A 626 -47.08 14.11 -22.70
C PRO A 626 -46.84 14.06 -21.19
N TYR A 627 -45.74 13.43 -20.76
CA TYR A 627 -45.37 13.47 -19.35
C TYR A 627 -45.08 14.91 -18.91
N THR A 628 -45.73 15.36 -17.84
CA THR A 628 -45.49 16.64 -17.18
C THR A 628 -44.91 16.43 -15.79
N VAL A 629 -44.19 17.44 -15.28
CA VAL A 629 -43.68 17.47 -13.89
C VAL A 629 -44.54 18.42 -13.08
N ASP A 630 -45.10 17.91 -11.99
CA ASP A 630 -45.92 18.65 -11.04
C ASP A 630 -45.33 18.47 -9.62
N ILE A 631 -45.80 19.21 -8.63
CA ILE A 631 -45.33 19.17 -7.24
C ILE A 631 -46.27 18.28 -6.40
N LYS A 632 -45.71 17.47 -5.51
CA LYS A 632 -46.49 16.61 -4.60
C LYS A 632 -47.48 17.43 -3.76
N ASN A 633 -48.77 17.29 -4.07
CA ASN A 633 -49.86 17.93 -3.33
C ASN A 633 -50.06 17.28 -1.95
N CYS A 634 -50.01 18.11 -0.90
CA CYS A 634 -50.29 17.72 0.48
C CYS A 634 -51.76 18.01 0.84
N ALA A 635 -52.30 17.36 1.87
CA ALA A 635 -53.67 17.61 2.31
C ALA A 635 -53.82 19.03 2.88
N ASN A 636 -55.05 19.55 2.94
CA ASN A 636 -55.32 20.84 3.57
C ASN A 636 -54.76 20.85 5.01
N ASN A 637 -53.90 21.83 5.32
CA ASN A 637 -53.13 22.02 6.57
C ASN A 637 -51.82 21.22 6.70
N GLU A 638 -51.30 20.65 5.62
CA GLU A 638 -49.96 20.05 5.55
C GLU A 638 -49.06 20.83 4.58
N ILE A 639 -47.76 20.89 4.90
CA ILE A 639 -46.73 21.46 4.02
C ILE A 639 -45.81 20.34 3.51
N LEU A 640 -45.33 20.49 2.28
CA LEU A 640 -44.30 19.61 1.73
C LEU A 640 -42.96 19.98 2.36
N LYS A 641 -42.38 19.09 3.17
CA LYS A 641 -41.16 19.31 3.94
C LYS A 641 -40.12 18.24 3.63
N TYR A 642 -38.86 18.66 3.45
CA TYR A 642 -37.76 17.72 3.29
C TYR A 642 -37.43 17.05 4.62
N ASN A 643 -37.62 15.74 4.67
CA ASN A 643 -37.29 14.90 5.81
C ASN A 643 -35.86 14.42 5.67
N THR A 644 -34.95 15.03 6.46
CA THR A 644 -33.52 14.73 6.41
C THR A 644 -33.18 13.31 6.85
N SER A 645 -34.08 12.61 7.56
CA SER A 645 -33.86 11.25 8.04
C SER A 645 -34.16 10.20 6.96
N SER A 646 -35.18 10.41 6.15
CA SER A 646 -35.55 9.54 5.03
C SER A 646 -34.98 10.01 3.69
N SER A 647 -34.42 11.22 3.63
CA SER A 647 -34.03 11.90 2.38
C SER A 647 -35.19 11.99 1.37
N THR A 648 -36.42 12.18 1.88
CA THR A 648 -37.64 12.31 1.08
C THR A 648 -38.38 13.62 1.37
N TRP A 649 -39.15 14.10 0.39
CA TRP A 649 -40.10 15.19 0.59
C TRP A 649 -41.46 14.62 1.01
N ASP A 650 -41.80 14.84 2.28
CA ASP A 650 -42.98 14.29 2.93
C ASP A 650 -43.97 15.42 3.29
N CYS A 651 -45.26 15.12 3.24
CA CYS A 651 -46.28 16.03 3.74
C CYS A 651 -46.29 15.96 5.27
N ALA A 652 -46.18 17.11 5.94
CA ALA A 652 -46.13 17.20 7.39
C ALA A 652 -46.96 18.39 7.90
N ALA A 653 -47.48 18.28 9.12
CA ALA A 653 -48.19 19.38 9.77
C ALA A 653 -47.24 20.56 10.03
N ASP A 654 -47.67 21.77 9.67
CA ASP A 654 -46.88 22.98 9.84
C ASP A 654 -46.88 23.44 11.30
N SER A 655 -45.85 23.07 12.06
CA SER A 655 -45.72 23.39 13.49
C SER A 655 -44.46 24.19 13.81
N GLY A 656 -43.89 24.92 12.83
CA GLY A 656 -42.53 25.45 12.96
C GLY A 656 -42.22 26.84 12.41
N VAL A 657 -43.15 27.57 11.80
CA VAL A 657 -42.88 28.95 11.33
C VAL A 657 -43.48 30.01 12.26
N GLY A 658 -42.66 30.99 12.62
CA GLY A 658 -43.01 32.04 13.57
C GLY A 658 -44.10 32.98 13.04
N SER A 659 -45.20 33.07 13.79
CA SER A 659 -46.31 34.04 13.69
C SER A 659 -46.91 34.25 12.29
N GLU A 660 -47.93 33.45 11.97
CA GLU A 660 -48.95 33.72 10.96
C GLU A 660 -49.76 34.97 11.33
N THR A 661 -49.98 35.88 10.38
CA THR A 661 -50.66 37.17 10.66
C THR A 661 -52.18 37.10 10.50
N ASP A 662 -52.72 36.14 9.74
CA ASP A 662 -54.17 36.04 9.47
C ASP A 662 -54.77 34.63 9.64
N GLY A 663 -53.97 33.66 10.08
CA GLY A 663 -54.44 32.35 10.55
C GLY A 663 -54.92 31.38 9.46
N ILE A 664 -54.46 31.55 8.22
CA ILE A 664 -54.60 30.56 7.14
C ILE A 664 -53.21 30.21 6.60
N ILE A 665 -52.86 28.92 6.58
CA ILE A 665 -51.58 28.39 6.09
C ILE A 665 -51.44 28.64 4.58
N GLY A 666 -50.32 29.23 4.13
CA GLY A 666 -49.84 29.20 2.73
C GLY A 666 -49.91 30.50 1.91
N ASN A 667 -50.39 31.60 2.47
CA ASN A 667 -50.55 32.89 1.79
C ASN A 667 -49.30 33.81 1.80
N GLU A 668 -48.15 33.35 2.30
CA GLU A 668 -46.94 34.16 2.52
C GLU A 668 -45.78 33.82 1.56
N ILE A 669 -46.10 33.35 0.34
CA ILE A 669 -45.11 33.06 -0.69
C ILE A 669 -44.38 34.37 -1.11
N LEU A 670 -43.18 34.58 -0.58
CA LEU A 670 -42.24 35.62 -0.97
C LEU A 670 -41.27 35.10 -2.05
N ASN A 671 -40.94 35.93 -3.05
CA ASN A 671 -40.02 35.68 -4.17
C ASN A 671 -40.52 34.80 -5.35
N VAL A 672 -41.78 34.93 -5.75
CA VAL A 672 -42.30 34.40 -7.02
C VAL A 672 -42.39 35.48 -8.10
N GLY A 673 -41.91 35.20 -9.31
CA GLY A 673 -41.85 36.16 -10.42
C GLY A 673 -41.17 35.60 -11.69
N SER A 674 -41.15 36.39 -12.76
CA SER A 674 -40.59 35.98 -14.07
C SER A 674 -39.11 35.58 -14.03
N THR A 675 -38.36 36.03 -13.03
CA THR A 675 -36.96 35.65 -12.80
C THR A 675 -36.80 34.26 -12.18
N THR A 676 -37.83 33.74 -11.49
CA THR A 676 -37.81 32.41 -10.85
C THR A 676 -38.57 31.35 -11.62
N GLY A 677 -39.33 31.73 -12.67
CA GLY A 677 -40.13 30.79 -13.47
C GLY A 677 -41.41 30.33 -12.77
N LEU A 678 -41.62 30.79 -11.53
CA LEU A 678 -42.77 30.46 -10.69
C LEU A 678 -43.75 31.64 -10.64
N LEU A 679 -45.04 31.34 -10.80
CA LEU A 679 -46.16 32.26 -10.68
C LEU A 679 -46.88 32.05 -9.34
N ARG A 680 -47.53 33.12 -8.88
CA ARG A 680 -48.50 33.05 -7.79
C ARG A 680 -49.90 32.95 -8.40
N ALA A 681 -50.61 31.86 -8.11
CA ALA A 681 -52.02 31.70 -8.46
C ALA A 681 -52.90 31.86 -7.21
N GLY A 682 -54.18 32.17 -7.39
CA GLY A 682 -55.13 32.48 -6.31
C GLY A 682 -55.15 33.96 -5.89
N THR A 683 -56.19 34.36 -5.15
CA THR A 683 -56.43 35.73 -4.71
C THR A 683 -55.88 36.04 -3.31
N GLY A 684 -55.37 35.03 -2.60
CA GLY A 684 -54.87 35.17 -1.22
C GLY A 684 -55.99 35.34 -0.21
N THR A 685 -57.21 34.92 -0.57
CA THR A 685 -58.39 34.97 0.30
C THR A 685 -58.63 33.63 0.97
N THR A 686 -59.44 33.62 2.01
CA THR A 686 -59.75 32.39 2.76
C THR A 686 -60.47 31.32 1.94
N SER A 687 -61.13 31.70 0.84
CA SER A 687 -61.76 30.79 -0.12
C SER A 687 -60.87 30.41 -1.31
N ASP A 688 -59.74 31.11 -1.49
CA ASP A 688 -58.85 30.99 -2.66
C ASP A 688 -57.42 31.43 -2.27
N PRO A 689 -56.69 30.58 -1.49
CA PRO A 689 -55.37 30.89 -0.97
C PRO A 689 -54.32 30.98 -2.08
N TYR A 690 -53.19 31.63 -1.81
CA TYR A 690 -52.10 31.68 -2.80
C TYR A 690 -51.48 30.29 -2.98
N THR A 691 -51.37 29.85 -4.24
CA THR A 691 -50.62 28.65 -4.63
C THR A 691 -49.40 29.04 -5.46
N VAL A 692 -48.36 28.20 -5.44
CA VAL A 692 -47.22 28.31 -6.36
C VAL A 692 -47.57 27.53 -7.63
N ASP A 693 -47.47 28.19 -8.77
CA ASP A 693 -47.65 27.59 -10.10
C ASP A 693 -46.39 27.89 -10.95
N ILE A 694 -46.27 27.30 -12.13
CA ILE A 694 -45.16 27.55 -13.07
C ILE A 694 -45.65 28.50 -14.17
N LYS A 695 -44.76 29.33 -14.72
CA LYS A 695 -45.10 30.23 -15.83
C LYS A 695 -45.58 29.44 -17.05
N ASN A 696 -46.85 29.59 -17.39
CA ASN A 696 -47.47 28.86 -18.49
C ASN A 696 -47.13 29.47 -19.86
N CYS A 697 -46.68 28.65 -20.80
CA CYS A 697 -46.33 29.06 -22.17
C CYS A 697 -47.41 28.67 -23.17
N ALA A 698 -47.48 29.33 -24.34
CA ALA A 698 -48.48 28.97 -25.35
C ALA A 698 -48.20 27.56 -25.91
N ASN A 699 -49.21 26.94 -26.55
CA ASN A 699 -49.00 25.67 -27.25
C ASN A 699 -47.86 25.80 -28.27
N ASN A 700 -46.85 24.91 -28.17
CA ASN A 700 -45.60 24.87 -28.93
C ASN A 700 -44.47 25.82 -28.45
N GLU A 701 -44.61 26.39 -27.26
CA GLU A 701 -43.53 27.10 -26.59
C GLU A 701 -43.05 26.32 -25.34
N ILE A 702 -41.75 26.39 -25.08
CA ILE A 702 -41.12 25.86 -23.87
C ILE A 702 -40.66 27.01 -22.98
N LEU A 703 -40.76 26.83 -21.66
CA LEU A 703 -40.22 27.77 -20.68
C LEU A 703 -38.71 27.53 -20.53
N LYS A 704 -37.88 28.46 -21.00
CA LYS A 704 -36.41 28.37 -21.00
C LYS A 704 -35.80 29.49 -20.16
N TYR A 705 -34.74 29.17 -19.40
CA TYR A 705 -33.98 30.20 -18.71
C TYR A 705 -33.11 30.97 -19.71
N ASN A 706 -33.44 32.24 -19.93
CA ASN A 706 -32.72 33.13 -20.82
C ASN A 706 -31.62 33.84 -20.05
N THR A 707 -30.38 33.40 -20.25
CA THR A 707 -29.19 33.95 -19.56
C THR A 707 -28.93 35.42 -19.89
N SER A 708 -29.42 35.91 -21.02
CA SER A 708 -29.32 37.32 -21.44
C SER A 708 -30.29 38.24 -20.69
N THR A 709 -31.48 37.74 -20.33
CA THR A 709 -32.51 38.50 -19.59
C THR A 709 -32.55 38.14 -18.11
N SER A 710 -31.79 37.12 -17.69
CA SER A 710 -31.81 36.52 -16.36
C SER A 710 -33.22 36.12 -15.92
N ALA A 711 -34.06 35.70 -16.86
CA ALA A 711 -35.46 35.38 -16.65
C ALA A 711 -35.88 34.09 -17.35
N TRP A 712 -36.95 33.46 -16.87
CA TRP A 712 -37.56 32.30 -17.52
C TRP A 712 -38.57 32.80 -18.56
N ASP A 713 -38.23 32.64 -19.84
CA ASP A 713 -38.97 33.15 -21.00
C ASP A 713 -39.55 31.99 -21.82
N CYS A 714 -40.73 32.20 -22.39
CA CYS A 714 -41.33 31.23 -23.32
C CYS A 714 -40.66 31.40 -24.69
N SER A 715 -40.21 30.30 -25.29
CA SER A 715 -39.58 30.30 -26.61
C SER A 715 -40.12 29.17 -27.48
N THR A 716 -40.23 29.39 -28.79
CA THR A 716 -40.65 28.37 -29.75
C THR A 716 -39.67 27.21 -29.78
N ASP A 717 -40.19 26.00 -29.61
CA ASP A 717 -39.43 24.76 -29.76
C ASP A 717 -39.07 24.55 -31.23
N ASN A 718 -37.81 24.78 -31.59
CA ASN A 718 -37.35 24.70 -32.97
C ASN A 718 -36.75 23.33 -33.34
N GLY A 719 -36.67 22.35 -32.43
CA GLY A 719 -36.28 20.97 -32.78
C GLY A 719 -34.95 20.78 -33.53
N VAL A 720 -34.07 21.79 -33.58
CA VAL A 720 -32.76 21.68 -34.26
C VAL A 720 -31.66 22.20 -33.35
N GLY A 721 -30.92 21.27 -32.75
CA GLY A 721 -29.68 21.54 -32.06
C GLY A 721 -29.55 20.72 -30.79
N THR A 722 -28.46 19.97 -30.69
CA THR A 722 -27.95 19.35 -29.46
C THR A 722 -28.09 20.30 -28.28
N GLU A 723 -29.03 20.04 -27.37
CA GLU A 723 -29.16 20.79 -26.13
C GLU A 723 -28.17 20.24 -25.10
N THR A 724 -27.10 21.00 -24.84
CA THR A 724 -26.06 20.73 -23.83
C THR A 724 -26.37 21.32 -22.45
N ASP A 725 -27.63 21.66 -22.22
CA ASP A 725 -28.05 22.48 -21.08
C ASP A 725 -29.26 21.76 -20.47
N GLY A 726 -29.18 21.38 -19.19
CA GLY A 726 -30.23 20.62 -18.50
C GLY A 726 -31.57 21.36 -18.38
N VAL A 727 -32.37 21.34 -19.45
CA VAL A 727 -33.71 21.93 -19.50
C VAL A 727 -34.71 20.95 -18.92
N LEU A 728 -35.23 21.28 -17.74
CA LEU A 728 -36.42 20.65 -17.17
C LEU A 728 -37.64 21.23 -17.91
N VAL A 729 -38.24 20.44 -18.81
CA VAL A 729 -39.50 20.80 -19.48
C VAL A 729 -40.62 20.65 -18.45
N MET A 730 -41.10 21.76 -17.89
CA MET A 730 -42.29 21.76 -17.02
C MET A 730 -43.45 22.39 -17.79
N LYS A 731 -44.48 21.59 -18.05
CA LYS A 731 -45.76 22.02 -18.64
C LYS A 731 -46.82 21.90 -17.54
N SER A 732 -47.63 22.96 -17.36
CA SER A 732 -48.65 23.05 -16.30
C SER A 732 -49.63 21.88 -16.30
#